data_AF-A0A834FMQ1-F1
#
_entry.id   AF-A0A834FMQ1-F1
#
_cell.length_a   1.000
_cell.length_b   1.000
_cell.length_c   1.000
_cell.angle_alpha   90.00
_cell.angle_beta   90.00
_cell.angle_gamma   90.00
#
_symmetry.space_group_name_H-M   'P 1'
#
loop_
_entity.id
_entity.type
_entity.pdbx_description
1 polymer ?
#
loop_
_entity_poly.entity_id
_entity_poly.type
_entity_poly.pdbx_seq_one_letter_code
_entity_poly.pdbx_strand_id
1 'polypeptide(L)'
;MGERTVGGPVAAISPVQQMLASGTGALLTSLFVTPLDVVKIRLQAQQTPFHQALTCEPAPWGGVSRLHKRKCFLYCNGLMDHIYVCQNGTSCSSTWYKKPTHFSGTLDAFVKITRHEGLRTLWSGLPPTLVMAVPATIIYFTCYDQLRDSLQFGVGLQGSYVPLLAGALARLGAVTVISPLELIRTKMQSRKLSYSELRVCIRSAVVQGGLLSLWRGWGPTVLRDVPFSGLYWFNYELVKAQLCEQHRTSQASFSISFTAGAVSGAMAAVLTLPFDVVKTRRQIQLGEMDSLGVSVKKTSSTLTIMREIWTELGYKGLFAGFMPRVIKVAPACAVMISSYEFGKAFFQKVNLDRQRLSHRKFSAPRHGSLGFLPRKRSSRHRGKAKSFPKDDPSKPVHLTAFLGYKAGMTHIVREVDRPGSKVNKKEVVEAVTIVETPPMVVVGVVGYVSTPRGLRSFKTIFAEHLSDECKRRFYKNWYKSKKKAFTKYCKKWQDDEGKKQLEKDFASMKKYCQVIRIIAHTQMRLLPLKQKKSHLMEVQLNGGTISDKVDWAREKLEQVVPVNTVFTQDEMIDVIGVTKGHGYKGVTSRWHTKKLPRKTHRGLRKVACIGAWHPARVAFSVARAGQKGYHHRTEINKKIYKIGHGYHTKDGKVVKNNASTEYDLSNKSINPLGGFVHYGEVTNDFVMVKGCVVGTKKRVLTLRKSLLVQTSRRALEKIDLKFIDTTSKFGHGRFQTIEEKKAFMVTFLIYIHHQEDCSVVLVLWSLQHCS
;
A
#
# COMPACT_ATOMS: atom_id res chain seq x y z
N MET A 1 12.98 -23.15 33.75
CA MET A 1 11.66 -22.50 33.60
C MET A 1 11.24 -22.64 32.15
N GLY A 2 10.16 -23.40 31.89
CA GLY A 2 9.77 -23.82 30.55
C GLY A 2 9.21 -22.69 29.69
N GLU A 3 9.68 -22.61 28.45
CA GLU A 3 9.08 -21.81 27.39
C GLU A 3 7.67 -22.35 27.06
N ARG A 4 6.64 -21.63 27.50
CA ARG A 4 5.32 -21.74 26.89
C ARG A 4 5.37 -21.08 25.52
N THR A 5 5.29 -21.88 24.48
CA THR A 5 5.08 -21.45 23.10
C THR A 5 3.76 -20.69 22.99
N VAL A 6 3.84 -19.36 22.92
CA VAL A 6 2.69 -18.49 22.66
C VAL A 6 2.20 -18.77 21.24
N GLY A 7 1.01 -19.39 21.14
CA GLY A 7 0.33 -19.63 19.87
C GLY A 7 0.15 -18.33 19.08
N GLY A 8 0.45 -18.39 17.78
CA GLY A 8 0.35 -17.23 16.89
C GLY A 8 -1.08 -16.65 16.80
N PRO A 9 -1.24 -15.42 16.27
CA PRO A 9 -2.54 -14.77 16.18
C PRO A 9 -3.49 -15.55 15.26
N VAL A 10 -4.51 -16.18 15.86
CA VAL A 10 -5.59 -16.84 15.12
C VAL A 10 -6.58 -15.76 14.66
N ALA A 11 -6.67 -15.53 13.35
CA ALA A 11 -7.67 -14.62 12.81
C ALA A 11 -9.07 -15.21 13.03
N ALA A 12 -9.98 -14.45 13.64
CA ALA A 12 -11.36 -14.88 13.86
C ALA A 12 -12.06 -15.22 12.52
N ILE A 13 -12.86 -16.29 12.54
CA ILE A 13 -13.68 -16.73 11.39
C ILE A 13 -15.09 -16.14 11.58
N SER A 14 -15.70 -15.64 10.51
CA SER A 14 -17.09 -15.13 10.59
C SER A 14 -18.11 -16.28 10.60
N PRO A 15 -19.32 -16.08 11.18
CA PRO A 15 -20.39 -17.09 11.15
C PRO A 15 -20.73 -17.54 9.72
N VAL A 16 -20.70 -16.62 8.74
CA VAL A 16 -20.93 -16.95 7.32
C VAL A 16 -19.85 -17.88 6.77
N GLN A 17 -18.59 -17.67 7.14
CA GLN A 17 -17.49 -18.58 6.75
C GLN A 17 -17.65 -19.97 7.38
N GLN A 18 -18.13 -20.04 8.64
CA GLN A 18 -18.46 -21.31 9.31
C GLN A 18 -19.66 -22.03 8.63
N MET A 19 -20.70 -21.28 8.23
CA MET A 19 -21.84 -21.83 7.47
C MET A 19 -21.40 -22.42 6.13
N LEU A 20 -20.50 -21.75 5.40
CA LEU A 20 -19.97 -22.26 4.15
C LEU A 20 -19.12 -23.53 4.37
N ALA A 21 -18.24 -23.54 5.37
CA ALA A 21 -17.43 -24.71 5.70
C ALA A 21 -18.28 -25.93 6.10
N SER A 22 -19.31 -25.71 6.93
CA SER A 22 -20.24 -26.76 7.36
C SER A 22 -21.13 -27.27 6.22
N GLY A 23 -21.59 -26.37 5.34
CA GLY A 23 -22.33 -26.73 4.13
C GLY A 23 -21.51 -27.60 3.18
N THR A 24 -20.23 -27.27 2.98
CA THR A 24 -19.33 -28.12 2.15
C THR A 24 -19.12 -29.50 2.74
N GLY A 25 -18.95 -29.61 4.07
CA GLY A 25 -18.83 -30.91 4.73
C GLY A 25 -20.10 -31.77 4.60
N ALA A 26 -21.27 -31.16 4.67
CA ALA A 26 -22.56 -31.84 4.51
C ALA A 26 -22.77 -32.41 3.10
N LEU A 27 -22.39 -31.65 2.08
CA LEU A 27 -22.43 -32.08 0.68
C LEU A 27 -21.52 -33.28 0.44
N LEU A 28 -20.26 -33.20 0.90
CA LEU A 28 -19.28 -34.29 0.74
C LEU A 28 -19.71 -35.55 1.49
N THR A 29 -20.22 -35.40 2.72
CA THR A 29 -20.71 -36.52 3.52
C THR A 29 -21.92 -37.19 2.86
N SER A 30 -22.87 -36.39 2.37
CA SER A 30 -24.06 -36.92 1.69
C SER A 30 -23.70 -37.66 0.40
N LEU A 31 -22.75 -37.12 -0.38
CA LEU A 31 -22.26 -37.78 -1.60
C LEU A 31 -21.62 -39.15 -1.29
N PHE A 32 -20.87 -39.24 -0.18
CA PHE A 32 -20.21 -40.46 0.26
C PHE A 32 -21.17 -41.51 0.83
N VAL A 33 -22.15 -41.08 1.64
CA VAL A 33 -23.02 -42.00 2.39
C VAL A 33 -24.22 -42.48 1.56
N THR A 34 -24.69 -41.71 0.58
CA THR A 34 -25.89 -42.06 -0.21
C THR A 34 -25.81 -43.44 -0.87
N PRO A 35 -24.69 -43.85 -1.50
CA PRO A 35 -24.56 -45.20 -2.05
C PRO A 35 -24.72 -46.31 -1.00
N LEU A 36 -24.13 -46.13 0.18
CA LEU A 36 -24.23 -47.08 1.29
C LEU A 36 -25.67 -47.18 1.81
N ASP A 37 -26.39 -46.06 1.82
CA ASP A 37 -27.80 -46.02 2.20
C ASP A 37 -28.70 -46.74 1.20
N VAL A 38 -28.47 -46.55 -0.11
CA VAL A 38 -29.22 -47.28 -1.15
C VAL A 38 -28.96 -48.79 -1.02
N VAL A 39 -27.70 -49.21 -0.85
CA VAL A 39 -27.38 -50.64 -0.68
C VAL A 39 -28.00 -51.21 0.60
N LYS A 40 -27.95 -50.48 1.71
CA LYS A 40 -28.57 -50.90 2.97
C LYS A 40 -30.07 -51.10 2.81
N ILE A 41 -30.78 -50.12 2.24
CA ILE A 41 -32.23 -50.20 2.10
C ILE A 41 -32.63 -51.36 1.19
N ARG A 42 -31.86 -51.62 0.12
CA ARG A 42 -32.08 -52.76 -0.78
C ARG A 42 -31.88 -54.11 -0.11
N LEU A 43 -30.86 -54.24 0.75
CA LEU A 43 -30.66 -55.44 1.57
C LEU A 43 -31.77 -55.64 2.61
N GLN A 44 -32.21 -54.56 3.26
CA GLN A 44 -33.28 -54.62 4.26
C GLN A 44 -34.64 -54.97 3.64
N ALA A 45 -34.91 -54.50 2.43
CA ALA A 45 -36.13 -54.84 1.69
C ALA A 45 -36.26 -56.34 1.36
N GLN A 46 -35.17 -57.12 1.42
CA GLN A 46 -35.20 -58.57 1.23
C GLN A 46 -35.58 -59.34 2.51
N GLN A 47 -35.43 -58.74 3.69
CA GLN A 47 -35.60 -59.41 4.99
C GLN A 47 -37.01 -59.32 5.59
N THR A 48 -37.94 -58.58 4.96
CA THR A 48 -39.32 -58.45 5.46
C THR A 48 -40.18 -59.69 5.11
N PRO A 49 -40.89 -60.29 6.09
CA PRO A 49 -41.61 -61.55 5.91
C PRO A 49 -42.98 -61.33 5.24
N PHE A 50 -43.00 -61.23 3.92
CA PHE A 50 -44.24 -61.28 3.13
C PHE A 50 -44.19 -62.30 1.98
N HIS A 51 -43.12 -63.10 1.91
CA HIS A 51 -42.85 -64.01 0.80
C HIS A 51 -43.25 -65.48 1.02
N GLN A 52 -43.78 -65.83 2.19
CA GLN A 52 -44.05 -67.23 2.56
C GLN A 52 -45.56 -67.54 2.55
N ALA A 53 -46.18 -67.45 1.37
CA ALA A 53 -47.50 -68.02 1.13
C ALA A 53 -47.64 -68.33 -0.36
N LEU A 54 -47.15 -69.50 -0.80
CA LEU A 54 -47.57 -70.23 -2.01
C LEU A 54 -46.73 -71.50 -2.19
N THR A 55 -47.12 -72.56 -1.48
CA THR A 55 -46.89 -73.95 -1.94
C THR A 55 -48.18 -74.72 -1.71
N CYS A 56 -48.98 -74.91 -2.76
CA CYS A 56 -50.00 -75.95 -2.81
C CYS A 56 -49.90 -76.64 -4.16
N GLU A 57 -49.67 -77.96 -4.14
CA GLU A 57 -49.76 -78.86 -5.28
C GLU A 57 -51.23 -79.12 -5.68
N PRO A 58 -51.51 -79.59 -6.91
CA PRO A 58 -52.87 -79.80 -7.39
C PRO A 58 -53.42 -81.19 -6.99
N ALA A 59 -54.66 -81.23 -6.50
CA ALA A 59 -55.47 -82.45 -6.44
C ALA A 59 -56.87 -82.18 -7.06
N PRO A 60 -57.56 -83.21 -7.58
CA PRO A 60 -58.66 -83.04 -8.53
C PRO A 60 -60.05 -83.01 -7.89
N TRP A 61 -60.94 -82.25 -8.56
CA TRP A 61 -62.41 -82.40 -8.66
C TRP A 61 -63.31 -82.25 -7.41
N GLY A 62 -64.27 -81.33 -7.52
CA GLY A 62 -65.55 -81.36 -6.82
C GLY A 62 -65.85 -80.19 -5.86
N GLY A 63 -66.99 -79.51 -6.09
CA GLY A 63 -67.82 -78.91 -5.02
C GLY A 63 -67.54 -77.47 -4.56
N VAL A 64 -68.48 -76.58 -4.88
CA VAL A 64 -69.01 -75.40 -4.14
C VAL A 64 -68.20 -74.86 -2.93
N SER A 65 -67.78 -73.57 -2.95
CA SER A 65 -68.02 -72.55 -1.88
C SER A 65 -67.03 -71.36 -1.84
N ARG A 66 -67.61 -70.17 -1.56
CA ARG A 66 -67.09 -68.97 -0.85
C ARG A 66 -65.96 -68.11 -1.45
N LEU A 67 -66.39 -66.94 -1.91
CA LEU A 67 -65.64 -65.73 -2.29
C LEU A 67 -64.57 -65.33 -1.24
N HIS A 68 -63.31 -65.72 -1.47
CA HIS A 68 -62.15 -65.17 -0.75
C HIS A 68 -61.49 -64.06 -1.57
N LYS A 69 -61.46 -62.84 -1.01
CA LYS A 69 -60.64 -61.72 -1.51
C LYS A 69 -59.16 -62.15 -1.51
N ARG A 70 -58.62 -62.44 -2.70
CA ARG A 70 -57.22 -62.81 -2.90
C ARG A 70 -56.32 -61.57 -2.81
N LYS A 71 -55.24 -61.70 -2.03
CA LYS A 71 -54.21 -60.69 -1.73
C LYS A 71 -53.31 -60.46 -2.96
N CYS A 72 -52.88 -59.21 -3.19
CA CYS A 72 -52.03 -58.81 -4.32
C CYS A 72 -50.64 -58.30 -3.86
N PHE A 73 -49.67 -58.40 -4.77
CA PHE A 73 -48.22 -58.42 -4.58
C PHE A 73 -47.55 -57.08 -4.24
N LEU A 74 -46.42 -57.18 -3.52
CA LEU A 74 -45.52 -56.11 -3.09
C LEU A 74 -44.27 -56.05 -4.00
N TYR A 75 -43.88 -54.87 -4.51
CA TYR A 75 -42.57 -54.66 -5.14
C TYR A 75 -41.85 -53.45 -4.55
N CYS A 76 -40.61 -53.65 -4.13
CA CYS A 76 -39.81 -52.70 -3.36
C CYS A 76 -38.74 -52.04 -4.23
N ASN A 77 -38.85 -50.72 -4.47
CA ASN A 77 -37.73 -49.93 -5.02
C ASN A 77 -36.94 -49.14 -3.97
N GLY A 78 -37.01 -49.57 -2.70
CA GLY A 78 -36.07 -49.16 -1.65
C GLY A 78 -36.01 -47.67 -1.33
N LEU A 79 -37.02 -46.88 -1.68
CA LEU A 79 -37.07 -45.45 -1.35
C LEU A 79 -38.50 -44.87 -1.24
N MET A 80 -39.52 -45.52 -1.80
CA MET A 80 -40.93 -45.16 -1.70
C MET A 80 -41.81 -46.41 -1.80
N ASP A 81 -42.72 -46.61 -0.84
CA ASP A 81 -43.66 -47.73 -0.82
C ASP A 81 -44.98 -47.35 -1.52
N HIS A 82 -45.58 -48.28 -2.26
CA HIS A 82 -46.91 -48.11 -2.89
C HIS A 82 -47.79 -49.32 -2.59
N ILE A 83 -49.04 -49.04 -2.19
CA ILE A 83 -50.10 -50.04 -2.08
C ILE A 83 -50.97 -49.87 -3.32
N TYR A 84 -51.15 -50.95 -4.10
CA TYR A 84 -52.16 -51.01 -5.15
C TYR A 84 -53.18 -52.09 -4.82
N VAL A 85 -54.46 -51.73 -4.76
CA VAL A 85 -55.57 -52.67 -4.57
C VAL A 85 -56.15 -52.96 -5.95
N CYS A 86 -56.04 -54.21 -6.43
CA CYS A 86 -56.72 -54.61 -7.66
C CYS A 86 -58.23 -54.72 -7.40
N GLN A 87 -59.00 -53.91 -8.12
CA GLN A 87 -60.45 -54.07 -8.24
C GLN A 87 -60.75 -54.65 -9.63
N ASN A 88 -61.44 -55.78 -9.65
CA ASN A 88 -61.98 -56.50 -10.82
C ASN A 88 -60.99 -57.12 -11.82
N GLY A 89 -60.74 -58.42 -11.64
CA GLY A 89 -61.22 -59.42 -12.61
C GLY A 89 -60.65 -59.46 -14.03
N THR A 90 -59.51 -58.85 -14.36
CA THR A 90 -58.86 -59.06 -15.67
C THR A 90 -57.38 -59.47 -15.53
N SER A 91 -57.03 -60.49 -16.31
CA SER A 91 -55.73 -61.17 -16.42
C SER A 91 -54.53 -60.21 -16.49
N CYS A 92 -53.59 -60.34 -15.55
CA CYS A 92 -52.27 -59.70 -15.63
C CYS A 92 -51.31 -60.55 -16.47
N SER A 93 -51.38 -60.41 -17.80
CA SER A 93 -50.36 -60.91 -18.72
C SER A 93 -49.57 -59.74 -19.31
N SER A 94 -48.25 -59.94 -19.44
CA SER A 94 -47.22 -59.13 -20.11
C SER A 94 -46.37 -58.15 -19.26
N THR A 95 -45.09 -58.54 -19.14
CA THR A 95 -43.87 -57.69 -19.22
C THR A 95 -43.51 -56.70 -18.09
N TRP A 96 -44.28 -56.58 -17.00
CA TRP A 96 -43.98 -55.55 -15.99
C TRP A 96 -43.01 -55.97 -14.86
N TYR A 97 -42.66 -57.25 -14.70
CA TYR A 97 -41.94 -57.73 -13.49
C TYR A 97 -40.67 -58.55 -13.80
N LYS A 98 -39.48 -57.97 -13.55
CA LYS A 98 -38.21 -58.71 -13.47
C LYS A 98 -37.99 -59.18 -12.02
N LYS A 99 -37.68 -60.47 -11.82
CA LYS A 99 -37.42 -61.07 -10.49
C LYS A 99 -36.39 -60.23 -9.69
N PRO A 100 -36.58 -60.02 -8.37
CA PRO A 100 -35.58 -59.36 -7.54
C PRO A 100 -34.28 -60.19 -7.50
N THR A 101 -33.14 -59.53 -7.70
CA THR A 101 -31.82 -60.15 -7.55
C THR A 101 -31.56 -60.43 -6.07
N HIS A 102 -31.48 -61.70 -5.68
CA HIS A 102 -31.12 -62.06 -4.30
C HIS A 102 -29.70 -61.58 -3.99
N PHE A 103 -29.53 -60.85 -2.87
CA PHE A 103 -28.22 -60.34 -2.44
C PHE A 103 -27.71 -61.21 -1.28
N SER A 104 -26.49 -61.74 -1.40
CA SER A 104 -25.87 -62.50 -0.30
C SER A 104 -25.11 -61.62 0.70
N GLY A 105 -24.88 -60.35 0.36
CA GLY A 105 -24.21 -59.39 1.24
C GLY A 105 -24.08 -57.98 0.64
N THR A 106 -23.51 -57.05 1.40
CA THR A 106 -23.36 -55.61 1.04
C THR A 106 -22.53 -55.39 -0.22
N LEU A 107 -21.42 -56.12 -0.38
CA LEU A 107 -20.56 -56.01 -1.57
C LEU A 107 -21.24 -56.62 -2.81
N ASP A 108 -21.90 -57.76 -2.65
CA ASP A 108 -22.68 -58.41 -3.71
C ASP A 108 -23.85 -57.53 -4.17
N ALA A 109 -24.55 -56.89 -3.23
CA ALA A 109 -25.59 -55.91 -3.51
C ALA A 109 -25.03 -54.68 -4.26
N PHE A 110 -23.90 -54.11 -3.82
CA PHE A 110 -23.28 -52.97 -4.50
C PHE A 110 -22.88 -53.29 -5.95
N VAL A 111 -22.28 -54.45 -6.19
CA VAL A 111 -21.87 -54.88 -7.54
C VAL A 111 -23.07 -55.23 -8.42
N LYS A 112 -24.09 -55.93 -7.89
CA LYS A 112 -25.29 -56.27 -8.65
C LYS A 112 -26.14 -55.04 -8.99
N ILE A 113 -26.29 -54.09 -8.07
CA ILE A 113 -27.00 -52.82 -8.32
C ILE A 113 -26.29 -52.01 -9.40
N THR A 114 -24.96 -51.88 -9.32
CA THR A 114 -24.20 -51.12 -10.32
C THR A 114 -24.22 -51.76 -11.70
N ARG A 115 -24.14 -53.10 -11.79
CA ARG A 115 -24.19 -53.84 -13.06
C ARG A 115 -25.58 -53.90 -13.71
N HIS A 116 -26.65 -54.03 -12.93
CA HIS A 116 -28.00 -54.25 -13.47
C HIS A 116 -28.88 -53.00 -13.50
N GLU A 117 -28.73 -52.08 -12.54
CA GLU A 117 -29.53 -50.84 -12.44
C GLU A 117 -28.75 -49.58 -12.87
N GLY A 118 -27.43 -49.69 -13.04
CA GLY A 118 -26.55 -48.60 -13.43
C GLY A 118 -26.01 -47.76 -12.25
N LEU A 119 -24.86 -47.12 -12.48
CA LEU A 119 -24.10 -46.40 -11.43
C LEU A 119 -24.87 -45.21 -10.81
N ARG A 120 -25.69 -44.50 -11.60
CA ARG A 120 -26.47 -43.34 -11.11
C ARG A 120 -27.51 -43.71 -10.06
N THR A 121 -27.96 -44.96 -10.06
CA THR A 121 -29.03 -45.44 -9.18
C THR A 121 -28.61 -45.47 -7.71
N LEU A 122 -27.30 -45.59 -7.44
CA LEU A 122 -26.72 -45.45 -6.09
C LEU A 122 -26.90 -44.05 -5.46
N TRP A 123 -27.18 -43.02 -6.27
CA TRP A 123 -27.44 -41.65 -5.80
C TRP A 123 -28.88 -41.19 -6.02
N SER A 124 -29.80 -42.10 -6.35
CA SER A 124 -31.22 -41.80 -6.57
C SER A 124 -31.90 -41.14 -5.34
N GLY A 125 -31.39 -41.37 -4.13
CA GLY A 125 -31.84 -40.73 -2.88
C GLY A 125 -31.13 -39.43 -2.50
N LEU A 126 -30.20 -38.91 -3.32
CA LEU A 126 -29.35 -37.76 -2.96
C LEU A 126 -30.15 -36.44 -2.85
N PRO A 127 -31.00 -36.03 -3.81
CA PRO A 127 -31.72 -34.75 -3.74
C PRO A 127 -32.59 -34.55 -2.47
N PRO A 128 -33.47 -35.49 -2.07
CA PRO A 128 -34.26 -35.33 -0.83
C PRO A 128 -33.38 -35.42 0.43
N THR A 129 -32.23 -36.09 0.35
CA THR A 129 -31.27 -36.14 1.45
C THR A 129 -30.56 -34.81 1.64
N LEU A 130 -30.17 -34.12 0.56
CA LEU A 130 -29.49 -32.82 0.61
C LEU A 130 -30.37 -31.69 1.14
N VAL A 131 -31.65 -31.65 0.73
CA VAL A 131 -32.62 -30.62 1.17
C VAL A 131 -32.74 -30.57 2.69
N MET A 132 -32.54 -31.71 3.37
CA MET A 132 -32.54 -31.77 4.83
C MET A 132 -31.15 -31.75 5.45
N ALA A 133 -30.19 -32.47 4.89
CA ALA A 133 -28.87 -32.65 5.51
C ALA A 133 -28.10 -31.33 5.59
N VAL A 134 -28.17 -30.48 4.55
CA VAL A 134 -27.37 -29.24 4.49
C VAL A 134 -27.84 -28.19 5.52
N PRO A 135 -29.15 -27.82 5.61
CA PRO A 135 -29.59 -26.92 6.69
C PRO A 135 -29.33 -27.50 8.07
N ALA A 136 -29.51 -28.83 8.22
CA ALA A 136 -29.33 -29.51 9.49
C ALA A 136 -27.92 -29.39 10.06
N THR A 137 -26.91 -29.63 9.23
CA THR A 137 -25.51 -29.52 9.63
C THR A 137 -25.07 -28.08 9.78
N ILE A 138 -25.54 -27.15 8.93
CA ILE A 138 -25.20 -25.74 9.05
C ILE A 138 -25.63 -25.22 10.43
N ILE A 139 -26.90 -25.41 10.81
CA ILE A 139 -27.41 -24.98 12.11
C ILE A 139 -26.63 -25.67 13.24
N TYR A 140 -26.47 -26.99 13.16
CA TYR A 140 -25.80 -27.75 14.22
C TYR A 140 -24.34 -27.33 14.46
N PHE A 141 -23.51 -27.26 13.43
CA PHE A 141 -22.08 -26.95 13.57
C PHE A 141 -21.83 -25.48 13.93
N THR A 142 -22.61 -24.56 13.37
CA THR A 142 -22.49 -23.14 13.71
C THR A 142 -22.97 -22.87 15.13
N CYS A 143 -24.12 -23.42 15.54
CA CYS A 143 -24.58 -23.31 16.92
C CYS A 143 -23.60 -23.95 17.89
N TYR A 144 -22.99 -25.09 17.55
CA TYR A 144 -21.96 -25.71 18.39
C TYR A 144 -20.76 -24.78 18.62
N ASP A 145 -20.14 -24.25 17.55
CA ASP A 145 -18.96 -23.38 17.71
C ASP A 145 -19.31 -22.09 18.47
N GLN A 146 -20.47 -21.48 18.19
CA GLN A 146 -20.92 -20.27 18.91
C GLN A 146 -21.23 -20.54 20.39
N LEU A 147 -21.87 -21.67 20.70
CA LEU A 147 -22.15 -22.07 22.09
C LEU A 147 -20.87 -22.46 22.82
N ARG A 148 -19.94 -23.17 22.16
CA ARG A 148 -18.63 -23.50 22.71
C ARG A 148 -17.85 -22.24 23.06
N ASP A 149 -17.74 -21.30 22.13
CA ASP A 149 -17.04 -20.04 22.36
C ASP A 149 -17.72 -19.23 23.48
N SER A 150 -19.05 -19.16 23.48
CA SER A 150 -19.82 -18.45 24.52
C SER A 150 -19.66 -19.09 25.91
N LEU A 151 -19.62 -20.42 26.00
CA LEU A 151 -19.43 -21.14 27.27
C LEU A 151 -17.99 -21.01 27.79
N GLN A 152 -17.00 -21.04 26.89
CA GLN A 152 -15.59 -20.92 27.24
C GLN A 152 -15.19 -19.50 27.63
N PHE A 153 -15.65 -18.47 26.88
CA PHE A 153 -15.28 -17.08 27.12
C PHE A 153 -16.27 -16.32 28.00
N GLY A 154 -17.57 -16.65 27.95
CA GLY A 154 -18.62 -15.92 28.67
C GLY A 154 -18.89 -16.43 30.08
N VAL A 155 -18.88 -17.75 30.29
CA VAL A 155 -19.21 -18.38 31.60
C VAL A 155 -17.95 -18.87 32.34
N GLY A 156 -16.78 -18.89 31.69
CA GLY A 156 -15.50 -19.23 32.31
C GLY A 156 -15.35 -20.71 32.68
N LEU A 157 -16.24 -21.58 32.19
CA LEU A 157 -16.12 -23.03 32.42
C LEU A 157 -14.92 -23.59 31.62
N GLN A 158 -13.87 -24.00 32.33
CA GLN A 158 -12.77 -24.77 31.76
C GLN A 158 -12.87 -26.23 32.20
N GLY A 159 -13.28 -27.10 31.28
CA GLY A 159 -13.34 -28.53 31.55
C GLY A 159 -13.68 -29.36 30.32
N SER A 160 -13.30 -30.64 30.36
CA SER A 160 -13.53 -31.61 29.27
C SER A 160 -15.01 -31.85 28.94
N TYR A 161 -15.93 -31.38 29.78
CA TYR A 161 -17.38 -31.52 29.62
C TYR A 161 -18.04 -30.37 28.82
N VAL A 162 -17.32 -29.28 28.53
CA VAL A 162 -17.85 -28.15 27.72
C VAL A 162 -18.27 -28.60 26.31
N PRO A 163 -17.48 -29.41 25.56
CA PRO A 163 -17.91 -29.94 24.26
C PRO A 163 -19.16 -30.83 24.34
N LEU A 164 -19.34 -31.54 25.45
CA LEU A 164 -20.50 -32.40 25.67
C LEU A 164 -21.79 -31.57 25.80
N LEU A 165 -21.76 -30.53 26.64
CA LEU A 165 -22.89 -29.62 26.85
C LEU A 165 -23.19 -28.78 25.60
N ALA A 166 -22.15 -28.18 24.99
CA ALA A 166 -22.30 -27.40 23.77
C ALA A 166 -22.85 -28.25 22.61
N GLY A 167 -22.36 -29.49 22.47
CA GLY A 167 -22.85 -30.44 21.48
C GLY A 167 -24.32 -30.81 21.70
N ALA A 168 -24.68 -31.19 22.93
CA ALA A 168 -26.05 -31.57 23.29
C ALA A 168 -27.05 -30.43 23.05
N LEU A 169 -26.74 -29.21 23.50
CA LEU A 169 -27.59 -28.03 23.31
C LEU A 169 -27.70 -27.62 21.83
N ALA A 170 -26.58 -27.62 21.09
CA ALA A 170 -26.59 -27.33 19.67
C ALA A 170 -27.44 -28.34 18.88
N ARG A 171 -27.36 -29.63 19.25
CA ARG A 171 -28.17 -30.68 18.59
C ARG A 171 -29.64 -30.58 18.95
N LEU A 172 -29.98 -30.24 20.19
CA LEU A 172 -31.36 -30.01 20.60
C LEU A 172 -31.99 -28.86 19.78
N GLY A 173 -31.28 -27.73 19.66
CA GLY A 173 -31.71 -26.58 18.86
C GLY A 173 -31.78 -26.87 17.36
N ALA A 174 -30.85 -27.67 16.82
CA ALA A 174 -30.93 -28.09 15.42
C ALA A 174 -32.16 -28.99 15.18
N VAL A 175 -32.35 -30.02 16.00
CA VAL A 175 -33.46 -30.98 15.86
C VAL A 175 -34.82 -30.29 15.99
N THR A 176 -35.00 -29.31 16.88
CA THR A 176 -36.26 -28.56 17.00
C THR A 176 -36.58 -27.77 15.72
N VAL A 177 -35.58 -27.16 15.08
CA VAL A 177 -35.76 -26.37 13.85
C VAL A 177 -36.02 -27.28 12.63
N ILE A 178 -35.36 -28.44 12.57
CA ILE A 178 -35.44 -29.36 11.41
C ILE A 178 -36.64 -30.30 11.50
N SER A 179 -37.17 -30.57 12.70
CA SER A 179 -38.25 -31.55 12.92
C SER A 179 -39.45 -31.43 11.94
N PRO A 180 -39.92 -30.23 11.55
CA PRO A 180 -40.97 -30.10 10.54
C PRO A 180 -40.54 -30.62 9.15
N LEU A 181 -39.30 -30.37 8.74
CA LEU A 181 -38.74 -30.86 7.48
C LEU A 181 -38.54 -32.38 7.50
N GLU A 182 -38.11 -32.92 8.64
CA GLU A 182 -38.05 -34.37 8.88
C GLU A 182 -39.43 -35.02 8.72
N LEU A 183 -40.47 -34.44 9.33
CA LEU A 183 -41.83 -34.96 9.20
C LEU A 183 -42.30 -34.94 7.74
N ILE A 184 -42.06 -33.85 7.02
CA ILE A 184 -42.41 -33.74 5.59
C ILE A 184 -41.71 -34.82 4.76
N ARG A 185 -40.41 -35.04 4.96
CA ARG A 185 -39.68 -36.13 4.28
C ARG A 185 -40.26 -37.49 4.62
N THR A 186 -40.53 -37.77 5.90
CA THR A 186 -41.10 -39.07 6.28
C THR A 186 -42.47 -39.30 5.65
N LYS A 187 -43.33 -38.28 5.56
CA LYS A 187 -44.62 -38.37 4.84
C LYS A 187 -44.44 -38.62 3.35
N MET A 188 -43.52 -37.91 2.69
CA MET A 188 -43.20 -38.13 1.27
C MET A 188 -42.60 -39.51 0.99
N GLN A 189 -41.87 -40.09 1.95
CA GLN A 189 -41.35 -41.45 1.84
C GLN A 189 -42.45 -42.51 2.01
N SER A 190 -43.44 -42.24 2.86
CA SER A 190 -44.58 -43.15 3.11
C SER A 190 -45.69 -43.10 2.04
N ARG A 191 -45.89 -41.97 1.35
CA ARG A 191 -46.94 -41.79 0.33
C ARG A 191 -46.43 -40.99 -0.86
N LYS A 192 -46.75 -41.42 -2.09
CA LYS A 192 -46.49 -40.64 -3.32
C LYS A 192 -47.44 -39.45 -3.37
N LEU A 193 -46.97 -38.29 -2.90
CA LEU A 193 -47.68 -37.03 -2.95
C LEU A 193 -46.98 -36.11 -3.96
N SER A 194 -47.73 -35.56 -4.90
CA SER A 194 -47.27 -34.41 -5.69
C SER A 194 -47.01 -33.22 -4.76
N TYR A 195 -46.13 -32.28 -5.16
CA TYR A 195 -45.81 -31.09 -4.35
C TYR A 195 -47.06 -30.24 -4.01
N SER A 196 -48.08 -30.25 -4.88
CA SER A 196 -49.38 -29.60 -4.62
C SER A 196 -50.20 -30.34 -3.56
N GLU A 197 -50.27 -31.67 -3.65
CA GLU A 197 -50.99 -32.53 -2.71
C GLU A 197 -50.33 -32.55 -1.32
N LEU A 198 -49.00 -32.40 -1.26
CA LEU A 198 -48.25 -32.27 -0.02
C LEU A 198 -48.62 -30.98 0.73
N ARG A 199 -48.80 -29.86 0.02
CA ARG A 199 -49.25 -28.60 0.65
C ARG A 199 -50.65 -28.73 1.22
N VAL A 200 -51.55 -29.42 0.52
CA VAL A 200 -52.91 -29.70 1.00
C VAL A 200 -52.89 -30.64 2.22
N CYS A 201 -52.04 -31.67 2.21
CA CYS A 201 -51.86 -32.59 3.33
C CYS A 201 -51.29 -31.90 4.58
N ILE A 202 -50.31 -31.00 4.41
CA ILE A 202 -49.74 -30.21 5.52
C ILE A 202 -50.78 -29.23 6.05
N ARG A 203 -51.51 -28.52 5.17
CA ARG A 203 -52.58 -27.60 5.57
C ARG A 203 -53.69 -28.33 6.34
N SER A 204 -54.10 -29.51 5.86
CA SER A 204 -55.08 -30.36 6.53
C SER A 204 -54.57 -30.86 7.89
N ALA A 205 -53.30 -31.27 7.98
CA ALA A 205 -52.70 -31.69 9.25
C ALA A 205 -52.60 -30.56 10.29
N VAL A 206 -52.29 -29.33 9.86
CA VAL A 206 -52.25 -28.15 10.74
C VAL A 206 -53.65 -27.73 11.17
N VAL A 207 -54.66 -27.86 10.30
CA VAL A 207 -56.06 -27.59 10.64
C VAL A 207 -56.62 -28.62 11.63
N GLN A 208 -56.25 -29.91 11.49
CA GLN A 208 -56.74 -30.99 12.35
C GLN A 208 -56.00 -31.12 13.70
N GLY A 209 -54.70 -30.80 13.75
CA GLY A 209 -53.84 -31.05 14.93
C GLY A 209 -53.05 -29.84 15.44
N GLY A 210 -53.34 -28.63 14.93
CA GLY A 210 -52.62 -27.40 15.25
C GLY A 210 -51.19 -27.36 14.71
N LEU A 211 -50.47 -26.27 14.98
CA LEU A 211 -49.08 -26.09 14.54
C LEU A 211 -48.11 -27.11 15.17
N LEU A 212 -48.39 -27.56 16.40
CA LEU A 212 -47.58 -28.56 17.11
C LEU A 212 -47.62 -29.94 16.43
N SER A 213 -48.60 -30.19 15.54
CA SER A 213 -48.65 -31.43 14.75
C SER A 213 -47.41 -31.64 13.86
N LEU A 214 -46.71 -30.56 13.48
CA LEU A 214 -45.48 -30.62 12.66
C LEU A 214 -44.27 -31.18 13.42
N TRP A 215 -44.33 -31.22 14.76
CA TRP A 215 -43.30 -31.80 15.62
C TRP A 215 -43.65 -33.21 16.11
N ARG A 216 -44.65 -33.86 15.51
CA ARG A 216 -45.00 -35.24 15.83
C ARG A 216 -43.86 -36.17 15.43
N GLY A 217 -43.19 -36.77 16.41
CA GLY A 217 -41.96 -37.55 16.22
C GLY A 217 -40.68 -36.89 16.73
N TRP A 218 -40.76 -35.65 17.23
CA TRP A 218 -39.64 -34.92 17.83
C TRP A 218 -38.99 -35.66 19.01
N GLY A 219 -39.79 -36.17 19.95
CA GLY A 219 -39.29 -36.85 21.16
C GLY A 219 -38.36 -38.04 20.89
N PRO A 220 -38.76 -39.03 20.07
CA PRO A 220 -37.88 -40.13 19.66
C PRO A 220 -36.62 -39.69 18.91
N THR A 221 -36.68 -38.59 18.15
CA THR A 221 -35.49 -38.03 17.48
C THR A 221 -34.54 -37.40 18.48
N VAL A 222 -35.02 -36.60 19.42
CA VAL A 222 -34.21 -35.98 20.49
C VAL A 222 -33.52 -37.05 21.34
N LEU A 223 -34.25 -38.10 21.74
CA LEU A 223 -33.74 -39.17 22.59
C LEU A 223 -32.53 -39.90 21.97
N ARG A 224 -32.47 -39.99 20.64
CA ARG A 224 -31.34 -40.59 19.95
C ARG A 224 -30.23 -39.58 19.65
N ASP A 225 -30.60 -38.43 19.11
CA ASP A 225 -29.65 -37.50 18.50
C ASP A 225 -28.88 -36.67 19.53
N VAL A 226 -29.51 -36.29 20.64
CA VAL A 226 -28.87 -35.46 21.68
C VAL A 226 -27.77 -36.24 22.44
N PRO A 227 -28.02 -37.46 22.95
CA PRO A 227 -26.96 -38.27 23.57
C PRO A 227 -25.83 -38.60 22.59
N PHE A 228 -26.17 -38.86 21.32
CA PHE A 228 -25.17 -39.13 20.28
C PHE A 228 -24.25 -37.94 20.06
N SER A 229 -24.81 -36.73 19.95
CA SER A 229 -24.04 -35.49 19.74
C SER A 229 -23.14 -35.14 20.92
N GLY A 230 -23.65 -35.22 22.16
CA GLY A 230 -22.85 -34.92 23.35
C GLY A 230 -21.66 -35.86 23.49
N LEU A 231 -21.87 -37.17 23.32
CA LEU A 231 -20.79 -38.16 23.35
C LEU A 231 -19.84 -38.01 22.18
N TYR A 232 -20.33 -37.67 20.98
CA TYR A 232 -19.50 -37.46 19.81
C TYR A 232 -18.49 -36.33 20.02
N TRP A 233 -18.94 -35.13 20.41
CA TRP A 233 -18.05 -33.98 20.61
C TRP A 233 -17.10 -34.14 21.79
N PHE A 234 -17.55 -34.79 22.87
CA PHE A 234 -16.70 -35.15 24.00
C PHE A 234 -15.52 -36.05 23.57
N ASN A 235 -15.84 -37.17 22.91
CA ASN A 235 -14.82 -38.10 22.45
C ASN A 235 -13.96 -37.50 21.32
N TYR A 236 -14.54 -36.68 20.45
CA TYR A 236 -13.80 -36.02 19.38
C TYR A 236 -12.71 -35.10 19.93
N GLU A 237 -13.03 -34.23 20.89
CA GLU A 237 -12.04 -33.32 21.49
C GLU A 237 -10.99 -34.09 22.30
N LEU A 238 -11.38 -35.18 22.99
CA LEU A 238 -10.43 -36.05 23.71
C LEU A 238 -9.43 -36.72 22.75
N VAL A 239 -9.93 -37.40 21.71
CA VAL A 239 -9.08 -38.10 20.74
C VAL A 239 -8.25 -37.11 19.91
N LYS A 240 -8.81 -35.95 19.55
CA LYS A 240 -8.09 -34.87 18.87
C LYS A 240 -6.95 -34.34 19.72
N ALA A 241 -7.17 -34.11 21.02
CA ALA A 241 -6.12 -33.64 21.93
C ALA A 241 -4.96 -34.65 22.02
N GLN A 242 -5.28 -35.93 22.22
CA GLN A 242 -4.30 -37.02 22.28
C GLN A 242 -3.49 -37.16 20.98
N LEU A 243 -4.16 -37.11 19.82
CA LEU A 243 -3.49 -37.23 18.51
C LEU A 243 -2.62 -36.02 18.18
N CYS A 244 -3.05 -34.80 18.54
CA CYS A 244 -2.26 -33.58 18.35
C CYS A 244 -0.98 -33.58 19.22
N GLU A 245 -1.08 -34.08 20.46
CA GLU A 245 0.07 -34.26 21.36
C GLU A 245 1.06 -35.28 20.79
N GLN A 246 0.55 -36.44 20.34
CA GLN A 246 1.37 -37.50 19.75
C GLN A 246 2.10 -37.06 18.46
N HIS A 247 1.46 -36.23 17.62
CA HIS A 247 2.05 -35.73 16.38
C HIS A 247 2.77 -34.37 16.54
N ARG A 248 2.89 -33.85 17.77
CA ARG A 248 3.57 -32.58 18.10
C ARG A 248 3.12 -31.39 17.24
N THR A 249 1.83 -31.33 16.89
CA THR A 249 1.27 -30.31 16.00
C THR A 249 0.28 -29.41 16.75
N SER A 250 0.41 -28.09 16.55
CA SER A 250 -0.44 -27.08 17.21
C SER A 250 -1.82 -26.91 16.55
N GLN A 251 -2.04 -27.48 15.36
CA GLN A 251 -3.31 -27.42 14.64
C GLN A 251 -3.68 -28.81 14.11
N ALA A 252 -4.96 -29.16 14.18
CA ALA A 252 -5.44 -30.45 13.71
C ALA A 252 -5.41 -30.49 12.17
N SER A 253 -4.52 -31.30 11.63
CA SER A 253 -4.50 -31.64 10.20
C SER A 253 -5.77 -32.37 9.77
N PHE A 254 -6.03 -32.40 8.46
CA PHE A 254 -7.15 -33.15 7.89
C PHE A 254 -7.16 -34.62 8.35
N SER A 255 -6.00 -35.27 8.36
CA SER A 255 -5.84 -36.67 8.81
C SER A 255 -6.20 -36.87 10.27
N ILE A 256 -5.73 -35.99 11.16
CA ILE A 256 -6.03 -36.02 12.61
C ILE A 256 -7.54 -35.82 12.84
N SER A 257 -8.14 -34.86 12.14
CA SER A 257 -9.58 -34.60 12.25
C SER A 257 -10.41 -35.77 11.72
N PHE A 258 -9.94 -36.44 10.65
CA PHE A 258 -10.60 -37.61 10.07
C PHE A 258 -10.56 -38.81 11.02
N THR A 259 -9.40 -39.16 11.58
CA THR A 259 -9.27 -40.30 12.51
C THR A 259 -10.00 -40.04 13.83
N ALA A 260 -9.87 -38.85 14.40
CA ALA A 260 -10.63 -38.45 15.59
C ALA A 260 -12.14 -38.49 15.35
N GLY A 261 -12.60 -38.04 14.17
CA GLY A 261 -14.00 -38.09 13.75
C GLY A 261 -14.54 -39.52 13.58
N ALA A 262 -13.73 -40.43 13.04
CA ALA A 262 -14.11 -41.83 12.86
C ALA A 262 -14.24 -42.57 14.19
N VAL A 263 -13.24 -42.43 15.09
CA VAL A 263 -13.21 -43.09 16.40
C VAL A 263 -14.33 -42.57 17.29
N SER A 264 -14.50 -41.26 17.39
CA SER A 264 -15.59 -40.64 18.16
C SER A 264 -16.98 -41.02 17.62
N GLY A 265 -17.15 -41.06 16.29
CA GLY A 265 -18.39 -41.51 15.64
C GLY A 265 -18.72 -42.98 15.92
N ALA A 266 -17.71 -43.85 15.88
CA ALA A 266 -17.88 -45.27 16.21
C ALA A 266 -18.28 -45.46 17.68
N MET A 267 -17.55 -44.84 18.63
CA MET A 267 -17.84 -44.93 20.06
C MET A 267 -19.23 -44.39 20.41
N ALA A 268 -19.58 -43.21 19.87
CA ALA A 268 -20.91 -42.64 20.07
C ALA A 268 -22.01 -43.54 19.47
N ALA A 269 -21.76 -44.17 18.33
CA ALA A 269 -22.70 -45.10 17.71
C ALA A 269 -22.93 -46.37 18.57
N VAL A 270 -21.89 -46.90 19.21
CA VAL A 270 -22.00 -48.07 20.11
C VAL A 270 -22.85 -47.71 21.33
N LEU A 271 -22.49 -46.61 22.02
CA LEU A 271 -23.11 -46.23 23.28
C LEU A 271 -24.57 -45.80 23.13
N THR A 272 -24.94 -45.27 21.96
CA THR A 272 -26.32 -44.84 21.67
C THR A 272 -27.13 -45.88 20.90
N LEU A 273 -26.63 -47.11 20.75
CA LEU A 273 -27.34 -48.19 20.07
C LEU A 273 -28.70 -48.53 20.69
N PRO A 274 -28.82 -48.63 22.03
CA PRO A 274 -30.11 -48.94 22.66
C PRO A 274 -31.21 -47.92 22.31
N PHE A 275 -30.88 -46.63 22.27
CA PHE A 275 -31.84 -45.56 21.96
C PHE A 275 -32.33 -45.56 20.51
N ASP A 276 -31.49 -46.03 19.58
CA ASP A 276 -31.87 -46.13 18.17
C ASP A 276 -32.72 -47.38 17.91
N VAL A 277 -32.45 -48.50 18.60
CA VAL A 277 -33.30 -49.70 18.54
C VAL A 277 -34.70 -49.39 19.06
N VAL A 278 -34.81 -48.61 20.14
CA VAL A 278 -36.12 -48.15 20.64
C VAL A 278 -36.83 -47.24 19.64
N LYS A 279 -36.09 -46.34 18.97
CA LYS A 279 -36.66 -45.47 17.92
C LYS A 279 -37.18 -46.28 16.73
N THR A 280 -36.39 -47.22 16.22
CA THR A 280 -36.76 -48.04 15.05
C THR A 280 -37.98 -48.91 15.36
N ARG A 281 -38.03 -49.57 16.53
CA ARG A 281 -39.24 -50.32 16.95
C ARG A 281 -40.48 -49.44 17.08
N ARG A 282 -40.33 -48.24 17.65
CA ARG A 282 -41.44 -47.29 17.75
C ARG A 282 -41.92 -46.81 16.38
N GLN A 283 -41.01 -46.65 15.41
CA GLN A 283 -41.37 -46.31 14.02
C GLN A 283 -42.07 -47.47 13.31
N ILE A 284 -41.65 -48.71 13.56
CA ILE A 284 -42.31 -49.92 13.03
C ILE A 284 -43.73 -50.04 13.60
N GLN A 285 -43.89 -49.95 14.93
CA GLN A 285 -45.20 -49.99 15.59
C GLN A 285 -46.14 -48.91 15.08
N LEU A 286 -45.65 -47.68 14.91
CA LEU A 286 -46.45 -46.58 14.34
C LEU A 286 -46.85 -46.84 12.88
N GLY A 287 -45.97 -47.43 12.07
CA GLY A 287 -46.25 -47.78 10.68
C GLY A 287 -47.26 -48.93 10.51
N GLU A 288 -47.18 -49.95 11.36
CA GLU A 288 -48.17 -51.04 11.41
C GLU A 288 -49.55 -50.54 11.83
N MET A 289 -49.62 -49.56 12.74
CA MET A 289 -50.89 -48.97 13.18
C MET A 289 -51.53 -48.04 12.13
N ASP A 290 -50.73 -47.22 11.44
CA ASP A 290 -51.21 -46.35 10.34
C ASP A 290 -51.72 -47.17 9.13
N SER A 291 -51.20 -48.38 8.93
CA SER A 291 -51.62 -49.29 7.85
C SER A 291 -52.87 -50.12 8.19
N LEU A 292 -53.14 -50.36 9.48
CA LEU A 292 -54.32 -51.08 9.96
C LEU A 292 -55.52 -50.17 10.30
N GLY A 293 -55.34 -48.85 10.33
CA GLY A 293 -56.43 -47.88 10.54
C GLY A 293 -57.03 -47.86 11.95
N VAL A 294 -56.37 -48.47 12.94
CA VAL A 294 -56.85 -48.56 14.33
C VAL A 294 -56.21 -47.45 15.18
N SER A 295 -57.04 -46.60 15.78
CA SER A 295 -56.62 -45.56 16.72
C SER A 295 -56.56 -46.12 18.16
N VAL A 296 -55.40 -46.09 18.81
CA VAL A 296 -55.26 -46.49 20.23
C VAL A 296 -54.89 -45.31 21.12
N LYS A 297 -55.62 -45.18 22.23
CA LYS A 297 -55.55 -44.18 23.31
C LYS A 297 -54.44 -44.41 24.38
N LYS A 298 -53.32 -45.09 24.09
CA LYS A 298 -52.23 -45.24 25.08
C LYS A 298 -50.84 -45.01 24.48
N THR A 299 -50.22 -43.90 24.87
CA THR A 299 -48.80 -43.63 24.66
C THR A 299 -47.98 -44.50 25.61
N SER A 300 -47.34 -45.56 25.11
CA SER A 300 -46.36 -46.31 25.91
C SER A 300 -45.11 -45.45 26.12
N SER A 301 -44.59 -45.45 27.36
CA SER A 301 -43.33 -44.78 27.69
C SER A 301 -42.17 -45.54 27.03
N THR A 302 -41.17 -44.80 26.53
CA THR A 302 -39.92 -45.32 25.95
C THR A 302 -39.25 -46.37 26.87
N LEU A 303 -39.34 -46.16 28.19
CA LEU A 303 -38.75 -47.08 29.18
C LEU A 303 -39.50 -48.41 29.25
N THR A 304 -40.80 -48.41 28.99
CA THR A 304 -41.62 -49.64 28.91
C THR A 304 -41.20 -50.48 27.70
N ILE A 305 -41.03 -49.85 26.54
CA ILE A 305 -40.54 -50.51 25.31
C ILE A 305 -39.12 -51.08 25.52
N MET A 306 -38.24 -50.35 26.20
CA MET A 306 -36.88 -50.82 26.48
C MET A 306 -36.87 -52.02 27.43
N ARG A 307 -37.75 -52.03 28.45
CA ARG A 307 -37.94 -53.18 29.36
C ARG A 307 -38.50 -54.38 28.62
N GLU A 308 -39.48 -54.17 27.75
CA GLU A 308 -40.12 -55.22 26.93
C GLU A 308 -39.10 -55.90 26.00
N ILE A 309 -38.23 -55.13 25.34
CA ILE A 309 -37.14 -55.68 24.51
C ILE A 309 -36.16 -56.49 25.35
N TRP A 310 -35.81 -55.99 26.54
CA TRP A 310 -34.91 -56.70 27.45
C TRP A 310 -35.50 -58.03 27.91
N THR A 311 -36.80 -58.08 28.20
CA THR A 311 -37.49 -59.30 28.64
C THR A 311 -37.69 -60.31 27.51
N GLU A 312 -37.96 -59.87 26.28
CA GLU A 312 -38.25 -60.76 25.14
C GLU A 312 -36.99 -61.32 24.44
N LEU A 313 -35.96 -60.49 24.27
CA LEU A 313 -34.79 -60.79 23.40
C LEU A 313 -33.45 -60.68 24.13
N GLY A 314 -33.48 -60.36 25.43
CA GLY A 314 -32.30 -60.16 26.25
C GLY A 314 -31.44 -58.97 25.82
N TYR A 315 -30.24 -58.87 26.40
CA TYR A 315 -29.29 -57.77 26.12
C TYR A 315 -28.85 -57.72 24.65
N LYS A 316 -28.85 -58.85 23.93
CA LYS A 316 -28.50 -58.92 22.50
C LYS A 316 -29.54 -58.22 21.62
N GLY A 317 -30.81 -58.19 22.05
CA GLY A 317 -31.88 -57.46 21.35
C GLY A 317 -31.66 -55.94 21.31
N LEU A 318 -31.08 -55.35 22.37
CA LEU A 318 -30.78 -53.91 22.43
C LEU A 318 -29.58 -53.49 21.59
N PHE A 319 -28.71 -54.43 21.20
CA PHE A 319 -27.55 -54.20 20.33
C PHE A 319 -27.73 -54.81 18.93
N ALA A 320 -28.95 -55.20 18.57
CA ALA A 320 -29.27 -55.69 17.24
C ALA A 320 -28.99 -54.61 16.18
N GLY A 321 -28.21 -54.95 15.15
CA GLY A 321 -27.83 -54.01 14.09
C GLY A 321 -26.57 -53.16 14.36
N PHE A 322 -25.76 -53.55 15.35
CA PHE A 322 -24.47 -52.90 15.68
C PHE A 322 -23.54 -52.69 14.47
N MET A 323 -23.19 -53.76 13.75
CA MET A 323 -22.22 -53.70 12.65
C MET A 323 -22.66 -52.76 11.50
N PRO A 324 -23.88 -52.87 10.96
CA PRO A 324 -24.38 -51.94 9.94
C PRO A 324 -24.36 -50.47 10.38
N ARG A 325 -24.53 -50.19 11.68
CA ARG A 325 -24.49 -48.82 12.21
C ARG A 325 -23.07 -48.27 12.24
N VAL A 326 -22.10 -49.01 12.77
CA VAL A 326 -20.71 -48.53 12.86
C VAL A 326 -20.13 -48.27 11.48
N ILE A 327 -20.35 -49.20 10.53
CA ILE A 327 -19.88 -49.09 9.13
C ILE A 327 -20.43 -47.83 8.44
N LYS A 328 -21.65 -47.40 8.76
CA LYS A 328 -22.24 -46.17 8.21
C LYS A 328 -21.77 -44.91 8.94
N VAL A 329 -21.84 -44.91 10.27
CA VAL A 329 -21.71 -43.69 11.08
C VAL A 329 -20.25 -43.24 11.18
N ALA A 330 -19.29 -44.15 11.32
CA ALA A 330 -17.89 -43.78 11.48
C ALA A 330 -17.32 -43.04 10.25
N PRO A 331 -17.51 -43.51 9.00
CA PRO A 331 -17.05 -42.76 7.82
C PRO A 331 -17.81 -41.44 7.62
N ALA A 332 -19.12 -41.42 7.89
CA ALA A 332 -19.94 -40.22 7.75
C ALA A 332 -19.46 -39.09 8.67
N CYS A 333 -19.23 -39.40 9.94
CA CYS A 333 -18.69 -38.46 10.93
C CYS A 333 -17.28 -38.01 10.58
N ALA A 334 -16.42 -38.92 10.11
CA ALA A 334 -15.03 -38.63 9.74
C ALA A 334 -14.94 -37.62 8.57
N VAL A 335 -15.71 -37.84 7.50
CA VAL A 335 -15.73 -36.94 6.32
C VAL A 335 -16.29 -35.57 6.70
N MET A 336 -17.35 -35.55 7.51
CA MET A 336 -18.03 -34.32 7.91
C MET A 336 -17.11 -33.38 8.69
N ILE A 337 -16.49 -33.87 9.77
CA ILE A 337 -15.68 -33.03 10.65
C ILE A 337 -14.33 -32.64 10.02
N SER A 338 -13.72 -33.54 9.25
CA SER A 338 -12.44 -33.26 8.57
C SER A 338 -12.59 -32.17 7.50
N SER A 339 -13.70 -32.19 6.75
CA SER A 339 -14.05 -31.14 5.80
C SER A 339 -14.34 -29.80 6.49
N TYR A 340 -15.03 -29.84 7.63
CA TYR A 340 -15.36 -28.64 8.40
C TYR A 340 -14.11 -27.95 8.97
N GLU A 341 -13.24 -28.71 9.63
CA GLU A 341 -11.98 -28.20 10.18
C GLU A 341 -11.03 -27.68 9.10
N PHE A 342 -10.95 -28.38 7.96
CA PHE A 342 -10.19 -27.91 6.80
C PHE A 342 -10.73 -26.57 6.27
N GLY A 343 -12.06 -26.44 6.14
CA GLY A 343 -12.70 -25.19 5.73
C GLY A 343 -12.41 -24.03 6.71
N LYS A 344 -12.47 -24.28 8.02
CA LYS A 344 -12.10 -23.30 9.04
C LYS A 344 -10.64 -22.84 8.90
N ALA A 345 -9.70 -23.77 8.78
CA ALA A 345 -8.28 -23.46 8.59
C ALA A 345 -8.02 -22.65 7.31
N PHE A 346 -8.72 -22.98 6.21
CA PHE A 346 -8.66 -22.23 4.96
C PHE A 346 -9.08 -20.77 5.14
N PHE A 347 -10.24 -20.51 5.78
CA PHE A 347 -10.72 -19.14 6.00
C PHE A 347 -9.85 -18.34 6.96
N GLN A 348 -9.28 -18.96 8.00
CA GLN A 348 -8.32 -18.30 8.90
C GLN A 348 -7.10 -17.79 8.15
N LYS A 349 -6.54 -18.61 7.25
CA LYS A 349 -5.38 -18.23 6.42
C LYS A 349 -5.70 -17.03 5.53
N VAL A 350 -6.86 -17.04 4.88
CA VAL A 350 -7.34 -15.94 4.02
C VAL A 350 -7.49 -14.63 4.82
N ASN A 351 -8.07 -14.69 6.02
CA ASN A 351 -8.26 -13.51 6.87
C ASN A 351 -6.92 -12.93 7.35
N LEU A 352 -5.96 -13.79 7.71
CA LEU A 352 -4.61 -13.37 8.13
C LEU A 352 -3.85 -12.65 7.00
N ASP A 353 -3.93 -13.17 5.77
CA ASP A 353 -3.30 -12.55 4.60
C ASP A 353 -3.93 -11.18 4.27
N ARG A 354 -5.23 -11.00 4.54
CA ARG A 354 -5.92 -9.72 4.36
C ARG A 354 -5.44 -8.65 5.36
N GLN A 355 -5.19 -9.01 6.61
CA GLN A 355 -4.70 -8.07 7.63
C GLN A 355 -3.28 -7.56 7.34
N ARG A 356 -2.42 -8.40 6.74
CA ARG A 356 -1.04 -8.03 6.37
C ARG A 356 -0.94 -6.90 5.32
N LEU A 357 -2.01 -6.62 4.59
CA LEU A 357 -2.05 -5.62 3.51
C LEU A 357 -2.64 -4.25 3.93
N SER A 358 -3.02 -4.08 5.20
CA SER A 358 -3.77 -2.91 5.69
C SER A 358 -2.96 -1.61 5.80
N HIS A 359 -1.68 -1.71 6.16
CA HIS A 359 -0.81 -0.56 6.36
C HIS A 359 0.56 -0.81 5.74
N ARG A 360 1.36 0.26 5.60
CA ARG A 360 2.72 0.13 5.09
C ARG A 360 3.58 -0.66 6.08
N LYS A 361 3.95 -1.90 5.74
CA LYS A 361 4.73 -2.81 6.59
C LYS A 361 5.99 -2.21 7.20
N PHE A 362 6.71 -1.35 6.46
CA PHE A 362 7.92 -0.67 6.94
C PHE A 362 7.80 0.84 6.72
N SER A 363 7.97 1.61 7.80
CA SER A 363 8.03 3.06 7.73
C SER A 363 9.25 3.52 6.91
N ALA A 364 9.09 4.57 6.12
CA ALA A 364 10.21 5.27 5.50
C ALA A 364 9.81 6.72 5.20
N PRO A 365 10.76 7.66 5.21
CA PRO A 365 10.48 9.07 4.97
C PRO A 365 9.94 9.32 3.57
N ARG A 366 9.26 10.46 3.40
CA ARG A 366 8.75 10.86 2.09
C ARG A 366 9.89 11.18 1.13
N HIS A 367 9.69 10.90 -0.15
CA HIS A 367 10.60 11.34 -1.20
C HIS A 367 10.33 12.80 -1.58
N GLY A 368 11.28 13.69 -1.26
CA GLY A 368 11.28 15.10 -1.64
C GLY A 368 10.38 16.00 -0.79
N SER A 369 10.77 17.27 -0.68
CA SER A 369 10.01 18.27 0.10
C SER A 369 8.86 18.89 -0.72
N LEU A 370 7.71 19.05 -0.06
CA LEU A 370 6.52 19.73 -0.59
C LEU A 370 6.60 21.25 -0.50
N GLY A 371 7.45 21.82 0.37
CA GLY A 371 7.65 23.28 0.48
C GLY A 371 8.26 23.92 -0.78
N PHE A 372 8.73 23.08 -1.71
CA PHE A 372 9.23 23.50 -3.02
C PHE A 372 8.28 23.18 -4.18
N LEU A 373 7.03 22.81 -3.90
CA LEU A 373 5.96 22.83 -4.89
C LEU A 373 5.49 24.28 -5.11
N PRO A 374 5.10 24.67 -6.34
CA PRO A 374 5.12 23.87 -7.57
C PRO A 374 6.54 23.73 -8.17
N ARG A 375 6.91 22.51 -8.59
CA ARG A 375 8.17 22.21 -9.28
C ARG A 375 8.10 22.51 -10.78
N LYS A 376 7.88 23.78 -11.12
CA LYS A 376 7.79 24.32 -12.49
C LYS A 376 9.01 25.15 -12.88
N ARG A 377 9.13 25.50 -14.16
CA ARG A 377 10.15 26.47 -14.62
C ARG A 377 9.89 27.83 -13.94
N SER A 378 10.96 28.46 -13.46
CA SER A 378 10.90 29.82 -12.93
C SER A 378 10.44 30.78 -14.04
N SER A 379 9.49 31.65 -13.72
CA SER A 379 9.00 32.67 -14.66
C SER A 379 10.05 33.75 -14.92
N ARG A 380 10.92 34.01 -13.95
CA ARG A 380 12.05 34.94 -14.08
C ARG A 380 13.35 34.16 -14.30
N HIS A 381 14.21 34.68 -15.17
CA HIS A 381 15.57 34.17 -15.36
C HIS A 381 16.50 34.60 -14.21
N ARG A 382 16.34 35.83 -13.73
CA ARG A 382 17.02 36.39 -12.56
C ARG A 382 16.33 35.94 -11.26
N GLY A 383 17.11 35.66 -10.23
CA GLY A 383 16.59 35.46 -8.88
C GLY A 383 15.91 36.72 -8.35
N LYS A 384 14.61 36.66 -8.00
CA LYS A 384 13.94 37.77 -7.31
C LYS A 384 14.23 37.67 -5.81
N ALA A 385 14.73 38.73 -5.19
CA ALA A 385 14.67 38.89 -3.74
C ALA A 385 13.19 39.09 -3.34
N LYS A 386 12.59 38.07 -2.74
CA LYS A 386 11.18 38.13 -2.30
C LYS A 386 11.01 38.88 -0.97
N SER A 387 12.05 38.84 -0.15
CA SER A 387 12.14 39.52 1.13
C SER A 387 13.51 40.20 1.19
N PHE A 388 13.58 41.39 1.79
CA PHE A 388 14.82 42.07 2.12
C PHE A 388 15.06 41.97 3.64
N PRO A 389 16.29 42.21 4.12
CA PRO A 389 16.55 42.31 5.56
C PRO A 389 15.62 43.32 6.23
N LYS A 390 15.26 43.07 7.49
CA LYS A 390 14.45 44.01 8.26
C LYS A 390 15.22 45.33 8.40
N ASP A 391 14.49 46.42 8.23
CA ASP A 391 15.04 47.75 8.34
C ASP A 391 15.20 48.16 9.81
N ASP A 392 16.24 48.94 10.07
CA ASP A 392 16.67 49.37 11.39
C ASP A 392 17.24 50.79 11.28
N PRO A 393 16.47 51.83 11.64
CA PRO A 393 16.86 53.24 11.48
C PRO A 393 18.12 53.65 12.25
N SER A 394 18.53 52.88 13.28
CA SER A 394 19.72 53.18 14.09
C SER A 394 21.04 52.99 13.31
N LYS A 395 21.01 52.21 12.24
CA LYS A 395 22.18 51.91 11.40
C LYS A 395 22.36 52.97 10.32
N PRO A 396 23.58 53.19 9.81
CA PRO A 396 23.78 54.07 8.66
C PRO A 396 23.06 53.52 7.41
N VAL A 397 22.69 54.42 6.50
CA VAL A 397 22.05 54.05 5.23
C VAL A 397 22.99 53.14 4.42
N HIS A 398 22.51 51.96 4.05
CA HIS A 398 23.29 50.99 3.27
C HIS A 398 22.41 50.15 2.34
N LEU A 399 23.07 49.54 1.35
CA LEU A 399 22.44 48.62 0.41
C LEU A 399 22.37 47.20 0.96
N THR A 400 21.32 46.48 0.59
CA THR A 400 21.03 45.14 1.13
C THR A 400 21.22 44.00 0.13
N ALA A 401 21.46 44.29 -1.14
CA ALA A 401 21.64 43.28 -2.17
C ALA A 401 22.48 43.78 -3.36
N PHE A 402 23.09 42.85 -4.08
CA PHE A 402 23.90 43.09 -5.27
C PHE A 402 23.62 42.05 -6.36
N LEU A 403 24.04 42.31 -7.60
CA LEU A 403 24.00 41.35 -8.70
C LEU A 403 25.40 40.93 -9.10
N GLY A 404 25.60 39.62 -9.21
CA GLY A 404 26.83 39.03 -9.72
C GLY A 404 26.56 37.95 -10.76
N TYR A 405 27.62 37.45 -11.39
CA TYR A 405 27.59 36.44 -12.44
C TYR A 405 28.48 35.28 -12.04
N LYS A 406 27.90 34.08 -11.99
CA LYS A 406 28.66 32.88 -11.65
C LYS A 406 29.69 32.59 -12.74
N ALA A 407 30.97 32.78 -12.44
CA ALA A 407 32.08 32.55 -13.35
C ALA A 407 32.45 31.06 -13.39
N GLY A 408 32.81 30.51 -12.23
CA GLY A 408 33.24 29.14 -12.09
C GLY A 408 33.43 28.74 -10.63
N MET A 409 34.15 27.64 -10.41
CA MET A 409 34.49 27.13 -9.09
C MET A 409 35.97 26.75 -9.08
N THR A 410 36.61 26.94 -7.94
CA THR A 410 37.95 26.43 -7.64
C THR A 410 37.98 25.93 -6.19
N HIS A 411 39.15 25.57 -5.67
CA HIS A 411 39.35 25.28 -4.26
C HIS A 411 40.43 26.18 -3.68
N ILE A 412 40.39 26.35 -2.37
CA ILE A 412 41.37 27.11 -1.60
C ILE A 412 41.91 26.24 -0.47
N VAL A 413 43.06 26.62 0.06
CA VAL A 413 43.57 26.14 1.34
C VAL A 413 43.48 27.27 2.34
N ARG A 414 43.00 26.95 3.54
CA ARG A 414 43.02 27.86 4.68
C ARG A 414 43.25 27.09 5.96
N GLU A 415 43.72 27.79 6.97
CA GLU A 415 43.72 27.28 8.33
C GLU A 415 42.33 27.47 8.98
N VAL A 416 41.92 26.52 9.82
CA VAL A 416 40.63 26.58 10.52
C VAL A 416 40.84 26.94 11.98
N ASP A 417 40.27 28.06 12.40
CA ASP A 417 40.17 28.42 13.82
C ASP A 417 38.80 28.02 14.38
N ARG A 418 38.73 26.82 14.94
CA ARG A 418 37.53 26.26 15.57
C ARG A 418 37.93 25.41 16.79
N PRO A 419 38.06 26.03 17.98
CA PRO A 419 38.36 25.30 19.21
C PRO A 419 37.39 24.14 19.44
N GLY A 420 37.93 22.96 19.78
CA GLY A 420 37.18 21.71 19.97
C GLY A 420 36.95 20.88 18.70
N SER A 421 37.29 21.40 17.52
CA SER A 421 37.25 20.64 16.26
C SER A 421 38.52 19.83 16.04
N LYS A 422 38.42 18.63 15.44
CA LYS A 422 39.59 17.83 15.01
C LYS A 422 40.49 18.53 13.98
N VAL A 423 39.92 19.51 13.27
CA VAL A 423 40.62 20.32 12.26
C VAL A 423 41.04 21.69 12.79
N ASN A 424 40.95 21.94 14.10
CA ASN A 424 41.42 23.19 14.67
C ASN A 424 42.92 23.39 14.41
N LYS A 425 43.32 24.57 13.97
CA LYS A 425 44.70 24.92 13.58
C LYS A 425 45.30 23.96 12.54
N LYS A 426 44.45 23.38 11.70
CA LYS A 426 44.86 22.54 10.57
C LYS A 426 44.40 23.17 9.27
N GLU A 427 45.17 22.91 8.23
CA GLU A 427 44.84 23.31 6.88
C GLU A 427 43.73 22.42 6.32
N VAL A 428 42.75 23.07 5.71
CA VAL A 428 41.64 22.39 5.04
C VAL A 428 41.52 22.91 3.63
N VAL A 429 41.21 21.98 2.71
CA VAL A 429 40.83 22.31 1.35
C VAL A 429 39.32 22.52 1.29
N GLU A 430 38.89 23.71 0.88
CA GLU A 430 37.47 24.02 0.73
C GLU A 430 37.17 24.49 -0.69
N ALA A 431 36.11 23.92 -1.29
CA ALA A 431 35.62 24.37 -2.58
C ALA A 431 34.95 25.74 -2.47
N VAL A 432 35.19 26.60 -3.45
CA VAL A 432 34.64 27.96 -3.54
C VAL A 432 34.04 28.22 -4.92
N THR A 433 33.02 29.06 -4.97
CA THR A 433 32.45 29.58 -6.22
C THR A 433 32.89 31.03 -6.42
N ILE A 434 33.40 31.34 -7.61
CA ILE A 434 33.73 32.70 -8.01
C ILE A 434 32.52 33.34 -8.69
N VAL A 435 32.08 34.47 -8.15
CA VAL A 435 30.99 35.29 -8.67
C VAL A 435 31.56 36.64 -9.07
N GLU A 436 31.66 36.91 -10.36
CA GLU A 436 32.10 38.20 -10.87
C GLU A 436 31.00 39.25 -10.68
N THR A 437 31.36 40.38 -10.09
CA THR A 437 30.47 41.43 -9.60
C THR A 437 30.92 42.78 -10.13
N PRO A 438 30.71 43.07 -11.43
CA PRO A 438 31.01 44.38 -11.97
C PRO A 438 30.18 45.46 -11.25
N PRO A 439 30.70 46.68 -11.08
CA PRO A 439 30.00 47.75 -10.40
C PRO A 439 28.59 47.99 -10.98
N MET A 440 27.61 48.17 -10.09
CA MET A 440 26.22 48.43 -10.48
C MET A 440 25.99 49.94 -10.62
N VAL A 441 25.27 50.37 -11.65
CA VAL A 441 24.89 51.77 -11.83
C VAL A 441 23.50 52.00 -11.25
N VAL A 442 23.35 53.01 -10.39
CA VAL A 442 22.04 53.41 -9.85
C VAL A 442 21.35 54.34 -10.85
N VAL A 443 20.13 54.02 -11.26
CA VAL A 443 19.42 54.73 -12.34
C VAL A 443 18.02 55.18 -11.94
N GLY A 444 17.63 54.99 -10.69
CA GLY A 444 16.37 55.48 -10.18
C GLY A 444 16.09 55.08 -8.74
N VAL A 445 14.96 55.54 -8.22
CA VAL A 445 14.46 55.27 -6.88
C VAL A 445 12.94 55.02 -6.94
N VAL A 446 12.47 54.11 -6.10
CA VAL A 446 11.06 53.73 -5.95
C VAL A 446 10.67 53.86 -4.49
N GLY A 447 9.63 54.64 -4.23
CA GLY A 447 9.00 54.75 -2.94
C GLY A 447 7.86 53.75 -2.80
N TYR A 448 7.79 53.08 -1.66
CA TYR A 448 6.70 52.16 -1.32
C TYR A 448 5.93 52.70 -0.11
N VAL A 449 4.61 52.77 -0.26
CA VAL A 449 3.67 53.08 0.82
C VAL A 449 3.06 51.79 1.37
N SER A 450 2.97 51.70 2.69
CA SER A 450 2.31 50.64 3.41
C SER A 450 0.81 50.86 3.36
N THR A 451 0.10 49.85 2.87
CA THR A 451 -1.37 49.83 2.86
C THR A 451 -1.84 48.58 3.60
N PRO A 452 -3.10 48.50 4.03
CA PRO A 452 -3.64 47.28 4.64
C PRO A 452 -3.54 46.02 3.74
N ARG A 453 -3.40 46.19 2.41
CA ARG A 453 -3.19 45.11 1.45
C ARG A 453 -1.71 44.77 1.19
N GLY A 454 -0.79 45.43 1.90
CA GLY A 454 0.66 45.30 1.75
C GLY A 454 1.32 46.55 1.14
N LEU A 455 2.60 46.42 0.77
CA LEU A 455 3.38 47.50 0.17
C LEU A 455 2.95 47.76 -1.28
N ARG A 456 2.54 48.99 -1.57
CA ARG A 456 2.22 49.47 -2.92
C ARG A 456 3.30 50.43 -3.41
N SER A 457 3.71 50.32 -4.67
CA SER A 457 4.59 51.31 -5.29
C SER A 457 3.87 52.66 -5.34
N PHE A 458 4.46 53.68 -4.73
CA PHE A 458 3.90 55.02 -4.64
C PHE A 458 4.34 55.89 -5.82
N LYS A 459 5.66 56.15 -5.93
CA LYS A 459 6.28 56.90 -7.02
C LYS A 459 7.60 56.25 -7.41
N THR A 460 7.98 56.43 -8.68
CA THR A 460 9.26 56.01 -9.24
C THR A 460 9.90 57.19 -9.93
N ILE A 461 11.12 57.52 -9.54
CA ILE A 461 11.92 58.59 -10.13
C ILE A 461 13.13 57.93 -10.80
N PHE A 462 13.31 58.13 -12.09
CA PHE A 462 14.52 57.70 -12.81
C PHE A 462 15.54 58.84 -12.86
N ALA A 463 16.80 58.48 -13.09
CA ALA A 463 17.88 59.42 -13.40
C ALA A 463 17.68 60.13 -14.76
N GLU A 464 18.46 61.17 -15.04
CA GLU A 464 18.43 61.90 -16.31
C GLU A 464 19.07 61.05 -17.42
N HIS A 465 20.30 60.61 -17.18
CA HIS A 465 21.14 59.91 -18.14
C HIS A 465 21.11 58.39 -17.91
N LEU A 466 20.24 57.70 -18.66
CA LEU A 466 20.22 56.24 -18.70
C LEU A 466 21.14 55.69 -19.78
N SER A 467 22.03 54.77 -19.39
CA SER A 467 22.90 54.03 -20.30
C SER A 467 22.12 53.21 -21.34
N ASP A 468 22.71 53.00 -22.52
CA ASP A 468 22.09 52.22 -23.59
C ASP A 468 21.87 50.75 -23.21
N GLU A 469 22.75 50.16 -22.41
CA GLU A 469 22.56 48.80 -21.89
C GLU A 469 21.37 48.69 -20.92
N CYS A 470 21.06 49.76 -20.18
CA CYS A 470 19.85 49.90 -19.37
C CYS A 470 18.62 50.03 -20.25
N LYS A 471 18.65 50.94 -21.24
CA LYS A 471 17.56 51.12 -22.22
C LYS A 471 17.21 49.82 -22.96
N ARG A 472 18.22 48.98 -23.28
CA ARG A 472 18.01 47.63 -23.85
C ARG A 472 17.11 46.74 -22.99
N ARG A 473 17.01 46.95 -21.67
CA ARG A 473 16.08 46.20 -20.80
C ARG A 473 14.62 46.36 -21.24
N PHE A 474 14.25 47.58 -21.64
CA PHE A 474 12.89 47.99 -22.01
C PHE A 474 12.48 47.57 -23.42
N TYR A 475 13.43 47.17 -24.27
CA TYR A 475 13.14 46.64 -25.59
C TYR A 475 13.25 45.11 -25.66
N LYS A 476 12.36 44.49 -26.43
CA LYS A 476 12.52 43.09 -26.86
C LYS A 476 13.43 43.00 -28.08
N ASN A 477 13.19 43.85 -29.08
CA ASN A 477 14.02 43.97 -30.27
C ASN A 477 14.67 45.36 -30.31
N TRP A 478 15.93 45.44 -29.89
CA TRP A 478 16.67 46.70 -29.84
C TRP A 478 17.00 47.26 -31.22
N TYR A 479 17.43 46.38 -32.15
CA TYR A 479 17.95 46.79 -33.45
C TYR A 479 16.87 47.37 -34.37
N LYS A 480 15.64 46.85 -34.30
CA LYS A 480 14.50 47.38 -35.05
C LYS A 480 13.82 48.59 -34.38
N SER A 481 14.26 48.97 -33.18
CA SER A 481 13.61 50.06 -32.43
C SER A 481 14.22 51.43 -32.73
N LYS A 482 13.39 52.48 -32.66
CA LYS A 482 13.85 53.89 -32.71
C LYS A 482 14.53 54.35 -31.40
N LYS A 483 14.69 53.46 -30.40
CA LYS A 483 15.39 53.70 -29.12
C LYS A 483 14.89 54.90 -28.30
N LYS A 484 13.62 55.29 -28.44
CA LYS A 484 12.99 56.46 -27.76
C LYS A 484 12.65 56.26 -26.27
N ALA A 485 13.25 55.28 -25.58
CA ALA A 485 12.91 55.04 -24.17
C ALA A 485 13.53 56.15 -23.31
N PHE A 486 12.74 56.72 -22.39
CA PHE A 486 13.15 57.79 -21.47
C PHE A 486 13.56 59.13 -22.12
N THR A 487 13.38 59.34 -23.43
CA THR A 487 13.78 60.62 -24.08
C THR A 487 12.97 61.81 -23.57
N LYS A 488 11.65 61.67 -23.42
CA LYS A 488 10.79 62.71 -22.80
C LYS A 488 11.08 62.91 -21.32
N TYR A 489 11.47 61.83 -20.63
CA TYR A 489 11.75 61.87 -19.20
C TYR A 489 13.08 62.58 -18.92
N CYS A 490 14.09 62.40 -19.78
CA CYS A 490 15.33 63.16 -19.74
C CYS A 490 15.06 64.67 -19.93
N LYS A 491 14.22 65.06 -20.90
CA LYS A 491 13.81 66.47 -21.05
C LYS A 491 13.16 67.06 -19.79
N LYS A 492 12.37 66.27 -19.06
CA LYS A 492 11.78 66.68 -17.76
C LYS A 492 12.85 67.05 -16.71
N TRP A 493 14.04 66.45 -16.75
CA TRP A 493 15.14 66.84 -15.85
C TRP A 493 15.79 68.17 -16.26
N GLN A 494 15.64 68.58 -17.51
CA GLN A 494 16.19 69.82 -18.06
C GLN A 494 15.22 70.99 -17.89
N ASP A 495 13.92 70.75 -18.13
CA ASP A 495 12.85 71.75 -17.99
C ASP A 495 12.62 72.17 -16.53
N ASP A 496 12.44 73.48 -16.29
CA ASP A 496 12.26 74.02 -14.93
C ASP A 496 10.96 73.56 -14.25
N GLU A 497 9.86 73.46 -15.01
CA GLU A 497 8.61 72.87 -14.52
C GLU A 497 8.78 71.38 -14.17
N GLY A 498 9.57 70.68 -14.98
CA GLY A 498 9.88 69.27 -14.78
C GLY A 498 10.71 69.03 -13.52
N LYS A 499 11.71 69.87 -13.26
CA LYS A 499 12.50 69.88 -12.01
C LYS A 499 11.61 70.16 -10.80
N LYS A 500 10.73 71.17 -10.85
CA LYS A 500 9.76 71.45 -9.77
C LYS A 500 8.87 70.23 -9.49
N GLN A 501 8.44 69.52 -10.52
CA GLN A 501 7.67 68.28 -10.34
C GLN A 501 8.50 67.15 -9.72
N LEU A 502 9.77 67.00 -10.10
CA LEU A 502 10.67 66.01 -9.51
C LEU A 502 10.94 66.29 -8.03
N GLU A 503 11.15 67.56 -7.64
CA GLU A 503 11.27 67.95 -6.23
C GLU A 503 10.00 67.63 -5.44
N LYS A 504 8.82 67.92 -6.01
CA LYS A 504 7.54 67.51 -5.41
C LYS A 504 7.44 65.99 -5.26
N ASP A 505 7.93 65.23 -6.24
CA ASP A 505 7.94 63.77 -6.20
C ASP A 505 8.87 63.24 -5.09
N PHE A 506 10.08 63.79 -4.94
CA PHE A 506 11.01 63.48 -3.85
C PHE A 506 10.44 63.84 -2.48
N ALA A 507 9.87 65.05 -2.33
CA ALA A 507 9.23 65.48 -1.09
C ALA A 507 8.04 64.58 -0.72
N SER A 508 7.23 64.17 -1.71
CA SER A 508 6.15 63.21 -1.50
C SER A 508 6.67 61.84 -1.05
N MET A 509 7.81 61.39 -1.58
CA MET A 509 8.44 60.13 -1.18
C MET A 509 8.92 60.17 0.28
N LYS A 510 9.57 61.28 0.69
CA LYS A 510 10.01 61.47 2.09
C LYS A 510 8.84 61.46 3.07
N LYS A 511 7.71 62.09 2.70
CA LYS A 511 6.54 62.24 3.58
C LYS A 511 5.71 60.95 3.73
N TYR A 512 5.44 60.24 2.63
CA TYR A 512 4.41 59.18 2.62
C TYR A 512 4.96 57.75 2.57
N CYS A 513 6.16 57.54 2.03
CA CYS A 513 6.69 56.19 1.87
C CYS A 513 7.28 55.66 3.18
N GLN A 514 7.19 54.35 3.41
CA GLN A 514 7.83 53.67 4.55
C GLN A 514 9.08 52.90 4.10
N VAL A 515 9.15 52.53 2.82
CA VAL A 515 10.27 51.76 2.27
C VAL A 515 10.77 52.43 1.00
N ILE A 516 12.07 52.65 0.92
CA ILE A 516 12.74 53.20 -0.26
C ILE A 516 13.59 52.10 -0.90
N ARG A 517 13.48 51.96 -2.22
CA ARG A 517 14.34 51.06 -3.00
C ARG A 517 14.97 51.81 -4.14
N ILE A 518 16.26 51.60 -4.37
CA ILE A 518 16.92 52.09 -5.58
C ILE A 518 16.73 51.09 -6.73
N ILE A 519 16.71 51.57 -7.96
CA ILE A 519 16.80 50.77 -9.17
C ILE A 519 18.24 50.82 -9.64
N ALA A 520 18.92 49.69 -9.64
CA ALA A 520 20.29 49.57 -10.11
C ALA A 520 20.39 48.51 -11.22
N HIS A 521 21.31 48.72 -12.17
CA HIS A 521 21.60 47.76 -13.23
C HIS A 521 23.07 47.36 -13.25
N THR A 522 23.34 46.13 -13.69
CA THR A 522 24.71 45.65 -13.93
C THR A 522 25.27 46.21 -15.23
N GLN A 523 26.60 46.33 -15.33
CA GLN A 523 27.28 46.66 -16.57
C GLN A 523 27.68 45.39 -17.33
N MET A 524 27.00 45.10 -18.45
CA MET A 524 27.25 43.87 -19.22
C MET A 524 28.45 44.00 -20.15
N ARG A 525 28.78 45.24 -20.57
CA ARG A 525 29.93 45.52 -21.44
C ARG A 525 31.27 45.10 -20.83
N LEU A 526 31.34 45.07 -19.50
CA LEU A 526 32.55 44.72 -18.75
C LEU A 526 32.76 43.20 -18.64
N LEU A 527 31.74 42.40 -18.97
CA LEU A 527 31.76 40.95 -18.82
C LEU A 527 32.07 40.27 -20.15
N PRO A 528 32.74 39.09 -20.16
CA PRO A 528 33.02 38.31 -21.37
C PRO A 528 31.78 37.55 -21.89
N LEU A 529 30.61 38.18 -21.87
CA LEU A 529 29.33 37.58 -22.21
C LEU A 529 28.76 38.19 -23.50
N LYS A 530 28.18 37.36 -24.37
CA LYS A 530 27.52 37.82 -25.60
C LYS A 530 26.33 38.77 -25.35
N GLN A 531 25.74 38.71 -24.16
CA GLN A 531 24.54 39.49 -23.83
C GLN A 531 24.91 40.96 -23.53
N LYS A 532 24.38 41.89 -24.33
CA LYS A 532 24.52 43.35 -24.10
C LYS A 532 23.39 43.96 -23.24
N LYS A 533 22.38 43.16 -22.88
CA LYS A 533 21.18 43.61 -22.17
C LYS A 533 21.41 43.57 -20.65
N SER A 534 21.52 44.73 -20.00
CA SER A 534 21.77 44.82 -18.54
C SER A 534 20.66 44.20 -17.71
N HIS A 535 21.00 43.64 -16.55
CA HIS A 535 20.02 43.15 -15.58
C HIS A 535 19.67 44.25 -14.58
N LEU A 536 18.40 44.65 -14.54
CA LEU A 536 17.88 45.63 -13.57
C LEU A 536 17.37 44.93 -12.32
N MET A 537 17.61 45.54 -11.17
CA MET A 537 16.97 45.19 -9.91
C MET A 537 16.67 46.37 -9.01
N GLU A 538 15.60 46.22 -8.24
CA GLU A 538 15.39 47.03 -7.06
C GLU A 538 16.24 46.49 -5.91
N VAL A 539 16.93 47.38 -5.20
CA VAL A 539 17.67 47.12 -3.97
C VAL A 539 17.05 47.96 -2.86
N GLN A 540 16.70 47.34 -1.74
CA GLN A 540 16.16 48.08 -0.61
C GLN A 540 17.28 48.79 0.15
N LEU A 541 17.06 50.07 0.45
CA LEU A 541 17.90 50.83 1.37
C LEU A 541 17.39 50.62 2.80
N ASN A 542 18.31 50.22 3.67
CA ASN A 542 18.05 50.07 5.10
C ASN A 542 18.97 51.03 5.89
N GLY A 543 18.59 51.36 7.12
CA GLY A 543 19.34 52.30 7.96
C GLY A 543 18.94 53.75 7.75
N GLY A 544 19.02 54.57 8.81
CA GLY A 544 18.63 55.98 8.80
C GLY A 544 17.12 56.22 8.69
N THR A 545 16.75 57.49 8.72
CA THR A 545 15.37 57.91 8.46
C THR A 545 15.02 57.78 6.98
N ILE A 546 13.73 57.95 6.66
CA ILE A 546 13.25 57.87 5.28
C ILE A 546 13.78 59.03 4.45
N SER A 547 13.95 60.22 5.06
CA SER A 547 14.58 61.36 4.38
C SER A 547 16.02 61.01 4.00
N ASP A 548 16.80 60.51 4.96
CA ASP A 548 18.21 60.15 4.74
C ASP A 548 18.35 59.14 3.61
N LYS A 549 17.46 58.15 3.53
CA LYS A 549 17.44 57.16 2.45
C LYS A 549 17.12 57.78 1.08
N VAL A 550 16.19 58.73 1.02
CA VAL A 550 15.84 59.42 -0.23
C VAL A 550 16.99 60.32 -0.67
N ASP A 551 17.63 61.03 0.25
CA ASP A 551 18.76 61.91 -0.02
C ASP A 551 19.98 61.10 -0.46
N TRP A 552 20.29 60.01 0.22
CA TRP A 552 21.31 59.05 -0.20
C TRP A 552 21.02 58.48 -1.59
N ALA A 553 19.77 58.10 -1.87
CA ALA A 553 19.38 57.58 -3.17
C ALA A 553 19.56 58.62 -4.28
N ARG A 554 19.24 59.89 -4.00
CA ARG A 554 19.39 61.02 -4.92
C ARG A 554 20.85 61.31 -5.21
N GLU A 555 21.70 61.34 -4.17
CA GLU A 555 23.15 61.53 -4.32
C GLU A 555 23.78 60.43 -5.19
N LYS A 556 23.34 59.18 -5.00
CA LYS A 556 23.89 58.04 -5.76
C LYS A 556 23.27 57.86 -7.14
N LEU A 557 22.32 58.68 -7.60
CA LEU A 557 21.82 58.61 -8.97
C LEU A 557 22.97 58.78 -9.98
N GLU A 558 22.98 57.95 -11.02
CA GLU A 558 23.99 57.90 -12.09
C GLU A 558 25.39 57.46 -11.65
N GLN A 559 25.61 57.27 -10.35
CA GLN A 559 26.87 56.79 -9.82
C GLN A 559 26.97 55.26 -9.84
N VAL A 560 28.21 54.78 -9.81
CA VAL A 560 28.53 53.35 -9.71
C VAL A 560 28.68 52.95 -8.24
N VAL A 561 28.16 51.77 -7.91
CA VAL A 561 28.26 51.15 -6.60
C VAL A 561 29.08 49.86 -6.76
N PRO A 562 30.30 49.80 -6.21
CA PRO A 562 31.10 48.58 -6.18
C PRO A 562 30.63 47.63 -5.07
N VAL A 563 30.94 46.34 -5.20
CA VAL A 563 30.42 45.29 -4.31
C VAL A 563 30.95 45.41 -2.87
N ASN A 564 32.17 45.93 -2.69
CA ASN A 564 32.84 46.13 -1.40
C ASN A 564 32.11 47.15 -0.50
N THR A 565 31.34 48.09 -1.07
CA THR A 565 30.50 49.02 -0.30
C THR A 565 29.22 48.38 0.23
N VAL A 566 28.82 47.24 -0.36
CA VAL A 566 27.57 46.54 -0.02
C VAL A 566 27.83 45.37 0.92
N PHE A 567 28.86 44.57 0.65
CA PHE A 567 29.22 43.41 1.46
C PHE A 567 30.60 43.58 2.06
N THR A 568 30.76 43.06 3.27
CA THR A 568 32.05 43.03 3.94
C THR A 568 32.70 41.65 3.79
N GLN A 569 34.01 41.61 3.95
CA GLN A 569 34.76 40.36 4.08
C GLN A 569 34.21 39.53 5.27
N ASP A 570 34.27 38.21 5.16
CA ASP A 570 33.80 37.23 6.16
C ASP A 570 32.29 37.24 6.49
N GLU A 571 31.50 38.09 5.82
CA GLU A 571 30.05 38.18 5.99
C GLU A 571 29.33 36.91 5.46
N MET A 572 28.24 36.53 6.12
CA MET A 572 27.32 35.51 5.64
C MET A 572 26.23 36.15 4.79
N ILE A 573 26.16 35.74 3.52
CA ILE A 573 25.18 36.23 2.55
C ILE A 573 24.23 35.13 2.10
N ASP A 574 23.13 35.55 1.48
CA ASP A 574 22.17 34.68 0.84
C ASP A 574 22.31 34.80 -0.68
N VAL A 575 22.41 33.66 -1.37
CA VAL A 575 22.52 33.60 -2.83
C VAL A 575 21.19 33.17 -3.43
N ILE A 576 20.58 34.07 -4.20
CA ILE A 576 19.28 33.87 -4.83
C ILE A 576 19.47 33.72 -6.33
N GLY A 577 18.93 32.64 -6.89
CA GLY A 577 19.07 32.40 -8.32
C GLY A 577 18.09 31.37 -8.85
N VAL A 578 18.23 31.11 -10.15
CA VAL A 578 17.51 30.03 -10.83
C VAL A 578 18.46 28.87 -11.05
N THR A 579 18.06 27.67 -10.62
CA THR A 579 18.91 26.48 -10.72
C THR A 579 19.20 26.08 -12.17
N LYS A 580 20.16 25.17 -12.36
CA LYS A 580 20.42 24.54 -13.67
C LYS A 580 19.16 23.81 -14.13
N GLY A 581 18.80 23.98 -15.41
CA GLY A 581 17.67 23.28 -16.01
C GLY A 581 18.08 21.87 -16.44
N HIS A 582 17.22 20.89 -16.16
CA HIS A 582 17.41 19.51 -16.64
C HIS A 582 16.27 19.04 -17.56
N GLY A 583 15.27 19.88 -17.83
CA GLY A 583 14.12 19.56 -18.67
C GLY A 583 13.15 18.57 -18.01
N TYR A 584 12.41 17.83 -18.82
CA TYR A 584 11.48 16.80 -18.34
C TYR A 584 12.25 15.58 -17.83
N LYS A 585 11.95 15.14 -16.60
CA LYS A 585 12.60 13.98 -15.96
C LYS A 585 11.57 13.06 -15.30
N GLY A 586 11.85 11.75 -15.35
CA GLY A 586 11.09 10.73 -14.62
C GLY A 586 11.21 10.83 -13.10
N VAL A 587 10.34 10.12 -12.39
CA VAL A 587 10.23 10.16 -10.91
C VAL A 587 11.53 9.79 -10.20
N THR A 588 12.28 8.80 -10.71
CA THR A 588 13.56 8.38 -10.12
C THR A 588 14.59 9.50 -10.11
N SER A 589 14.65 10.35 -11.15
CA SER A 589 15.59 11.49 -11.16
C SER A 589 14.99 12.72 -10.50
N ARG A 590 13.70 13.00 -10.70
CA ARG A 590 13.04 14.22 -10.19
C ARG A 590 12.81 14.17 -8.67
N TRP A 591 12.44 13.01 -8.14
CA TRP A 591 12.07 12.81 -6.74
C TRP A 591 12.96 11.83 -6.00
N HIS A 592 13.91 11.17 -6.69
CA HIS A 592 14.81 10.19 -6.08
C HIS A 592 14.07 8.99 -5.47
N THR A 593 12.98 8.56 -6.11
CA THR A 593 12.24 7.35 -5.72
C THR A 593 13.07 6.10 -6.02
N LYS A 594 12.96 5.08 -5.17
CA LYS A 594 13.61 3.77 -5.40
C LYS A 594 13.17 3.19 -6.76
N LYS A 595 14.11 2.59 -7.50
CA LYS A 595 13.80 1.84 -8.73
C LYS A 595 13.03 0.58 -8.37
N LEU A 596 12.10 0.16 -9.23
CA LEU A 596 11.43 -1.13 -9.11
C LEU A 596 12.40 -2.28 -9.47
N PRO A 597 12.10 -3.52 -9.08
CA PRO A 597 12.91 -4.69 -9.42
C PRO A 597 13.17 -4.82 -10.93
N ARG A 598 14.28 -5.46 -11.30
CA ARG A 598 14.68 -5.63 -12.71
C ARG A 598 13.60 -6.31 -13.55
N LYS A 599 12.91 -7.32 -13.00
CA LYS A 599 11.87 -8.11 -13.66
C LYS A 599 10.47 -7.44 -13.67
N THR A 600 10.41 -6.11 -13.59
CA THR A 600 9.13 -5.38 -13.61
C THR A 600 8.67 -5.13 -15.04
N HIS A 601 7.46 -5.57 -15.38
CA HIS A 601 6.84 -5.28 -16.67
C HIS A 601 6.48 -3.79 -16.81
N ARG A 602 6.53 -3.23 -18.03
CA ARG A 602 6.23 -1.81 -18.33
C ARG A 602 7.13 -0.77 -17.63
N GLY A 603 8.35 -1.16 -17.29
CA GLY A 603 9.45 -0.25 -16.95
C GLY A 603 9.65 -0.01 -15.45
N LEU A 604 10.92 0.02 -15.05
CA LEU A 604 11.34 -0.01 -13.65
C LEU A 604 11.55 1.38 -13.00
N ARG A 605 11.55 2.47 -13.77
CA ARG A 605 11.85 3.84 -13.28
C ARG A 605 10.57 4.64 -12.97
N LYS A 606 9.67 4.03 -12.20
CA LYS A 606 8.33 4.53 -11.89
C LYS A 606 8.01 4.39 -10.40
N VAL A 607 6.96 5.05 -9.94
CA VAL A 607 6.32 4.74 -8.64
C VAL A 607 5.29 3.65 -8.92
N ALA A 608 5.34 2.55 -8.16
CA ALA A 608 4.45 1.40 -8.38
C ALA A 608 2.97 1.75 -8.11
N CYS A 609 2.66 2.24 -6.92
CA CYS A 609 1.33 2.67 -6.52
C CYS A 609 1.28 4.19 -6.37
N ILE A 610 0.38 4.87 -7.09
CA ILE A 610 0.24 6.34 -7.09
C ILE A 610 -0.88 6.84 -6.17
N GLY A 611 -1.54 5.96 -5.43
CA GLY A 611 -2.64 6.27 -4.52
C GLY A 611 -3.44 5.01 -4.19
N ALA A 612 -4.12 5.02 -3.05
CA ALA A 612 -5.13 4.01 -2.73
C ALA A 612 -6.39 4.23 -3.58
N TRP A 613 -7.33 3.27 -3.56
CA TRP A 613 -8.63 3.43 -4.22
C TRP A 613 -9.40 4.63 -3.64
N HIS A 614 -9.47 4.71 -2.32
CA HIS A 614 -10.06 5.84 -1.61
C HIS A 614 -8.92 6.62 -0.92
N PRO A 615 -8.73 7.92 -1.21
CA PRO A 615 -9.55 8.77 -2.08
C PRO A 615 -9.35 8.49 -3.58
N ALA A 616 -10.44 8.58 -4.37
CA ALA A 616 -10.49 8.30 -5.81
C ALA A 616 -9.83 9.40 -6.68
N ARG A 617 -8.69 9.93 -6.23
CA ARG A 617 -7.90 10.94 -6.93
C ARG A 617 -6.43 10.79 -6.57
N VAL A 618 -5.57 11.03 -7.56
CA VAL A 618 -4.12 11.05 -7.29
C VAL A 618 -3.77 12.31 -6.52
N ALA A 619 -3.19 12.14 -5.33
CA ALA A 619 -2.83 13.27 -4.47
C ALA A 619 -1.66 14.08 -5.05
N PHE A 620 -1.68 15.39 -4.83
CA PHE A 620 -0.60 16.31 -5.24
C PHE A 620 0.75 16.00 -4.59
N SER A 621 0.73 15.28 -3.46
CA SER A 621 1.91 14.86 -2.71
C SER A 621 2.67 13.70 -3.37
N VAL A 622 2.06 13.01 -4.34
CA VAL A 622 2.61 11.84 -5.00
C VAL A 622 3.70 12.26 -6.00
N ALA A 623 4.82 11.55 -5.98
CA ALA A 623 5.91 11.80 -6.91
C ALA A 623 5.48 11.47 -8.36
N ARG A 624 5.39 12.51 -9.21
CA ARG A 624 5.13 12.38 -10.65
C ARG A 624 6.31 12.87 -11.49
N ALA A 625 6.44 12.35 -12.71
CA ALA A 625 7.40 12.85 -13.69
C ALA A 625 7.08 14.31 -14.06
N GLY A 626 8.05 15.04 -14.60
CA GLY A 626 7.86 16.43 -14.98
C GLY A 626 9.16 17.23 -15.03
N GLN A 627 9.03 18.55 -15.09
CA GLN A 627 10.18 19.46 -15.07
C GLN A 627 11.07 19.24 -13.83
N LYS A 628 12.38 19.10 -14.07
CA LYS A 628 13.43 19.13 -13.04
C LYS A 628 14.40 20.28 -13.33
N GLY A 629 14.68 21.07 -12.29
CA GLY A 629 15.60 22.20 -12.41
C GLY A 629 14.97 23.41 -13.12
N TYR A 630 15.75 24.48 -13.23
CA TYR A 630 15.27 25.81 -13.61
C TYR A 630 14.23 26.35 -12.61
N HIS A 631 14.43 26.08 -11.33
CA HIS A 631 13.57 26.55 -10.24
C HIS A 631 14.21 27.77 -9.54
N HIS A 632 13.40 28.69 -9.03
CA HIS A 632 13.88 29.75 -8.15
C HIS A 632 14.24 29.16 -6.78
N ARG A 633 15.44 29.47 -6.27
CA ARG A 633 15.95 29.02 -4.98
C ARG A 633 16.74 30.14 -4.31
N THR A 634 16.73 30.11 -2.99
CA THR A 634 17.53 30.95 -2.11
C THR A 634 18.35 30.02 -1.23
N GLU A 635 19.67 30.05 -1.41
CA GLU A 635 20.60 29.37 -0.52
C GLU A 635 21.11 30.39 0.49
N ILE A 636 20.78 30.19 1.76
CA ILE A 636 21.18 31.08 2.85
C ILE A 636 22.55 30.70 3.39
N ASN A 637 23.14 31.59 4.20
CA ASN A 637 24.31 31.29 5.03
C ASN A 637 25.54 30.86 4.20
N LYS A 638 25.80 31.59 3.11
CA LYS A 638 26.99 31.43 2.28
C LYS A 638 28.03 32.45 2.71
N LYS A 639 29.17 31.95 3.20
CA LYS A 639 30.25 32.81 3.69
C LYS A 639 31.05 33.40 2.53
N ILE A 640 31.34 34.69 2.60
CA ILE A 640 32.32 35.34 1.73
C ILE A 640 33.72 35.03 2.25
N TYR A 641 34.59 34.52 1.38
CA TYR A 641 35.98 34.16 1.69
C TYR A 641 36.98 35.17 1.17
N LYS A 642 36.64 35.88 0.10
CA LYS A 642 37.44 36.98 -0.43
C LYS A 642 36.53 37.88 -1.28
N ILE A 643 36.62 39.18 -1.07
CA ILE A 643 36.19 40.17 -2.06
C ILE A 643 37.44 40.59 -2.81
N GLY A 644 37.62 40.05 -4.01
CA GLY A 644 38.80 40.30 -4.84
C GLY A 644 38.59 41.50 -5.74
N HIS A 645 39.61 42.35 -5.86
CA HIS A 645 39.61 43.45 -6.81
C HIS A 645 39.79 42.95 -8.25
N GLY A 646 39.14 43.63 -9.18
CA GLY A 646 39.39 43.46 -10.60
C GLY A 646 40.79 43.89 -11.01
N TYR A 647 41.10 43.74 -12.29
CA TYR A 647 42.32 44.29 -12.87
C TYR A 647 42.27 45.81 -12.77
N HIS A 648 43.26 46.38 -12.11
CA HIS A 648 43.37 47.81 -11.89
C HIS A 648 44.78 48.28 -12.26
N THR A 649 44.90 49.54 -12.65
CA THR A 649 46.18 50.15 -12.98
C THR A 649 46.70 50.86 -11.75
N LYS A 650 47.88 50.47 -11.26
CA LYS A 650 48.60 51.16 -10.19
C LYS A 650 49.99 51.51 -10.73
N ASP A 651 50.40 52.76 -10.61
CA ASP A 651 51.71 53.25 -11.09
C ASP A 651 51.99 52.93 -12.57
N GLY A 652 50.95 53.07 -13.42
CA GLY A 652 51.03 52.77 -14.86
C GLY A 652 51.07 51.28 -15.23
N LYS A 653 51.14 50.36 -14.26
CA LYS A 653 51.16 48.91 -14.49
C LYS A 653 49.80 48.29 -14.17
N VAL A 654 49.34 47.38 -15.05
CA VAL A 654 48.09 46.63 -14.81
C VAL A 654 48.37 45.53 -13.80
N VAL A 655 47.84 45.71 -12.59
CA VAL A 655 47.94 44.77 -11.49
C VAL A 655 46.86 43.69 -11.66
N LYS A 656 47.31 42.44 -11.80
CA LYS A 656 46.46 41.26 -12.02
C LYS A 656 46.53 40.24 -10.87
N ASN A 657 47.20 40.56 -9.77
CA ASN A 657 47.50 39.66 -8.64
C ASN A 657 46.30 39.44 -7.68
N ASN A 658 45.10 39.27 -8.21
CA ASN A 658 43.90 39.18 -7.36
C ASN A 658 43.69 37.81 -6.68
N ALA A 659 44.55 36.83 -6.95
CA ALA A 659 44.60 35.54 -6.27
C ALA A 659 45.90 35.28 -5.49
N SER A 660 46.79 36.28 -5.35
CA SER A 660 47.86 36.18 -4.37
C SER A 660 47.30 36.22 -2.94
N THR A 661 48.05 35.61 -2.02
CA THR A 661 47.74 35.58 -0.59
C THR A 661 48.99 35.97 0.19
N GLU A 662 48.90 36.10 1.52
CA GLU A 662 50.08 36.43 2.35
C GLU A 662 51.13 35.31 2.35
N TYR A 663 50.69 34.05 2.18
CA TYR A 663 51.55 32.87 2.14
C TYR A 663 52.00 32.51 0.73
N ASP A 664 51.16 32.77 -0.28
CA ASP A 664 51.46 32.56 -1.69
C ASP A 664 51.70 33.89 -2.40
N LEU A 665 52.98 34.25 -2.49
CA LEU A 665 53.48 35.48 -3.12
C LEU A 665 53.47 35.43 -4.66
N SER A 666 53.04 34.32 -5.26
CA SER A 666 52.95 34.19 -6.71
C SER A 666 52.04 35.27 -7.29
N ASN A 667 52.54 36.00 -8.29
CA ASN A 667 51.75 37.01 -9.00
C ASN A 667 50.78 36.31 -9.97
N LYS A 668 49.62 35.90 -9.46
CA LYS A 668 48.59 35.20 -10.22
C LYS A 668 47.20 35.82 -10.05
N SER A 669 46.44 35.75 -11.14
CA SER A 669 45.04 36.16 -11.14
C SER A 669 44.13 35.02 -10.66
N ILE A 670 42.88 35.34 -10.30
CA ILE A 670 41.87 34.32 -9.97
C ILE A 670 41.51 33.40 -11.15
N ASN A 671 41.91 33.77 -12.37
CA ASN A 671 41.64 32.98 -13.55
C ASN A 671 42.55 31.76 -13.59
N PRO A 672 41.97 30.55 -13.72
CA PRO A 672 42.79 29.37 -13.92
C PRO A 672 43.48 29.42 -15.30
N LEU A 673 44.52 28.61 -15.50
CA LEU A 673 45.16 28.48 -16.81
C LEU A 673 44.13 28.16 -17.91
N GLY A 674 44.09 29.00 -18.96
CA GLY A 674 43.09 28.93 -20.04
C GLY A 674 41.73 29.60 -19.73
N GLY A 675 41.61 30.26 -18.58
CA GLY A 675 40.40 30.93 -18.13
C GLY A 675 39.33 29.99 -17.58
N PHE A 676 38.24 30.54 -17.04
CA PHE A 676 37.14 29.72 -16.55
C PHE A 676 36.40 29.06 -17.72
N VAL A 677 36.42 27.72 -17.75
CA VAL A 677 35.79 26.90 -18.79
C VAL A 677 34.32 27.30 -19.01
N HIS A 678 33.94 27.59 -20.25
CA HIS A 678 32.62 28.10 -20.62
C HIS A 678 32.20 29.38 -19.86
N TYR A 679 33.14 30.22 -19.46
CA TYR A 679 32.88 31.56 -18.95
C TYR A 679 33.71 32.59 -19.72
N GLY A 680 35.04 32.47 -19.61
CA GLY A 680 36.02 33.48 -20.03
C GLY A 680 36.92 33.86 -18.85
N GLU A 681 37.52 35.04 -18.93
CA GLU A 681 38.31 35.63 -17.84
C GLU A 681 37.46 36.52 -16.93
N VAL A 682 37.73 36.46 -15.64
CA VAL A 682 37.22 37.38 -14.62
C VAL A 682 38.20 38.56 -14.54
N THR A 683 37.74 39.72 -14.97
CA THR A 683 38.56 40.95 -15.02
C THR A 683 38.04 42.02 -14.06
N ASN A 684 36.80 41.91 -13.61
CA ASN A 684 36.18 42.81 -12.66
C ASN A 684 36.29 42.30 -11.22
N ASP A 685 35.85 43.12 -10.26
CA ASP A 685 35.70 42.69 -8.87
C ASP A 685 34.89 41.40 -8.78
N PHE A 686 35.25 40.52 -7.85
CA PHE A 686 34.56 39.26 -7.64
C PHE A 686 34.37 38.95 -6.17
N VAL A 687 33.34 38.16 -5.88
CA VAL A 687 33.09 37.58 -4.57
C VAL A 687 33.37 36.09 -4.63
N MET A 688 34.30 35.64 -3.80
CA MET A 688 34.58 34.24 -3.56
C MET A 688 33.66 33.73 -2.45
N VAL A 689 32.73 32.84 -2.81
CA VAL A 689 31.71 32.32 -1.89
C VAL A 689 32.00 30.87 -1.54
N LYS A 690 31.93 30.51 -0.25
CA LYS A 690 32.11 29.15 0.22
C LYS A 690 31.13 28.17 -0.44
N GLY A 691 31.68 27.07 -0.96
CA GLY A 691 30.92 25.94 -1.49
C GLY A 691 30.30 26.22 -2.86
N CYS A 692 29.29 25.42 -3.20
CA CYS A 692 28.53 25.59 -4.44
C CYS A 692 27.41 26.63 -4.28
N VAL A 693 27.03 27.24 -5.40
CA VAL A 693 25.84 28.09 -5.53
C VAL A 693 24.98 27.66 -6.72
N VAL A 694 23.70 27.99 -6.69
CA VAL A 694 22.74 27.64 -7.76
C VAL A 694 23.14 28.17 -9.14
N GLY A 695 22.65 27.49 -10.17
CA GLY A 695 22.75 27.96 -11.55
C GLY A 695 23.96 27.45 -12.33
N THR A 696 23.92 27.68 -13.64
CA THR A 696 25.02 27.39 -14.58
C THR A 696 26.10 28.47 -14.48
N LYS A 697 27.28 28.22 -15.07
CA LYS A 697 28.21 29.31 -15.40
C LYS A 697 27.50 30.36 -16.27
N LYS A 698 27.96 31.62 -16.24
CA LYS A 698 27.33 32.79 -16.87
C LYS A 698 25.95 33.18 -16.31
N ARG A 699 25.46 32.53 -15.24
CA ARG A 699 24.15 32.82 -14.66
C ARG A 699 24.23 34.05 -13.75
N VAL A 700 23.29 34.98 -13.94
CA VAL A 700 23.07 36.08 -12.99
C VAL A 700 22.53 35.56 -11.66
N LEU A 701 23.18 35.95 -10.57
CA LEU A 701 22.83 35.65 -9.19
C LEU A 701 22.53 36.96 -8.47
N THR A 702 21.54 36.93 -7.58
CA THR A 702 21.25 38.03 -6.66
C THR A 702 21.83 37.65 -5.31
N LEU A 703 22.85 38.39 -4.90
CA LEU A 703 23.45 38.30 -3.58
C LEU A 703 22.65 39.22 -2.66
N ARG A 704 22.27 38.76 -1.48
CA ARG A 704 21.51 39.53 -0.50
C ARG A 704 22.18 39.38 0.86
N LYS A 705 22.19 40.44 1.67
CA LYS A 705 22.53 40.33 3.09
C LYS A 705 21.59 39.32 3.78
N SER A 706 22.08 38.66 4.82
CA SER A 706 21.29 37.65 5.52
C SER A 706 20.01 38.26 6.11
N LEU A 707 18.93 37.47 6.14
CA LEU A 707 17.71 37.85 6.88
C LEU A 707 17.84 37.59 8.38
N LEU A 708 18.80 36.76 8.76
CA LEU A 708 19.00 36.31 10.13
C LEU A 708 20.21 37.02 10.73
N VAL A 709 20.11 37.38 12.01
CA VAL A 709 21.26 37.82 12.78
C VAL A 709 22.16 36.62 13.01
N GLN A 710 23.42 36.74 12.62
CA GLN A 710 24.39 35.65 12.66
C GLN A 710 25.20 35.73 13.95
N THR A 711 24.96 34.80 14.88
CA THR A 711 25.66 34.74 16.17
C THR A 711 26.54 33.50 16.32
N SER A 712 26.41 32.53 15.43
CA SER A 712 27.18 31.28 15.53
C SER A 712 28.67 31.52 15.32
N ARG A 713 29.52 30.82 16.10
CA ARG A 713 30.99 30.88 15.96
C ARG A 713 31.46 30.64 14.51
N ARG A 714 30.84 29.67 13.83
CA ARG A 714 31.11 29.38 12.40
C ARG A 714 30.79 30.56 11.47
N ALA A 715 29.75 31.33 11.77
CA ALA A 715 29.38 32.50 10.99
C ALA A 715 30.30 33.69 11.25
N LEU A 716 30.77 33.88 12.49
CA LEU A 716 31.64 34.99 12.90
C LEU A 716 33.16 34.71 12.71
N GLU A 717 33.53 33.48 12.35
CA GLU A 717 34.92 33.07 12.07
C GLU A 717 35.60 33.98 11.03
N LYS A 718 36.78 34.53 11.31
CA LYS A 718 37.55 35.26 10.31
C LYS A 718 38.19 34.29 9.32
N ILE A 719 38.23 34.64 8.04
CA ILE A 719 38.79 33.77 7.00
C ILE A 719 40.11 34.36 6.50
N ASP A 720 41.19 33.64 6.77
CA ASP A 720 42.49 33.87 6.17
C ASP A 720 42.79 32.76 5.15
N LEU A 721 43.23 33.12 3.96
CA LEU A 721 43.46 32.18 2.84
C LEU A 721 44.97 31.97 2.67
N LYS A 722 45.42 30.72 2.71
CA LYS A 722 46.82 30.36 2.48
C LYS A 722 47.15 30.09 1.01
N PHE A 723 46.18 29.56 0.27
CA PHE A 723 46.40 29.21 -1.14
C PHE A 723 45.10 29.27 -1.93
N ILE A 724 45.21 29.72 -3.17
CA ILE A 724 44.12 29.70 -4.15
C ILE A 724 44.61 28.93 -5.37
N ASP A 725 43.89 27.86 -5.71
CA ASP A 725 44.25 27.02 -6.84
C ASP A 725 43.77 27.64 -8.18
N THR A 726 44.73 27.85 -9.08
CA THR A 726 44.57 28.43 -10.42
C THR A 726 45.01 27.45 -11.52
N THR A 727 45.13 26.16 -11.19
CA THR A 727 45.32 25.11 -12.20
C THR A 727 44.20 25.09 -13.25
N SER A 728 44.55 24.71 -14.48
CA SER A 728 43.57 24.53 -15.56
C SER A 728 42.40 23.65 -15.10
N LYS A 729 41.19 24.17 -15.31
CA LYS A 729 39.92 23.43 -15.09
C LYS A 729 39.41 22.76 -16.37
N PHE A 730 40.17 22.86 -17.46
CA PHE A 730 39.95 22.14 -18.68
C PHE A 730 40.91 20.95 -18.70
N GLY A 731 40.45 19.81 -18.17
CA GLY A 731 41.30 18.65 -17.89
C GLY A 731 41.89 18.67 -16.47
N HIS A 732 43.03 18.01 -16.29
CA HIS A 732 43.76 17.94 -15.02
C HIS A 732 44.99 18.85 -15.06
N GLY A 733 44.81 20.13 -14.72
CA GLY A 733 45.92 21.08 -14.66
C GLY A 733 46.92 20.73 -13.54
N ARG A 734 48.22 20.75 -13.86
CA ARG A 734 49.31 20.47 -12.90
C ARG A 734 50.04 21.72 -12.40
N PHE A 735 49.97 22.82 -13.15
CA PHE A 735 50.69 24.06 -12.87
C PHE A 735 49.71 25.17 -12.50
N GLN A 736 50.13 26.08 -11.62
CA GLN A 736 49.34 27.22 -11.17
C GLN A 736 49.46 28.41 -12.11
N THR A 737 50.66 28.64 -12.67
CA THR A 737 50.96 29.77 -13.56
C THR A 737 51.53 29.31 -14.90
N ILE A 738 51.51 30.21 -15.90
CA ILE A 738 52.08 29.90 -17.22
C ILE A 738 53.61 29.87 -17.11
N GLU A 739 54.16 30.75 -16.29
CA GLU A 739 55.58 30.88 -15.98
C GLU A 739 56.11 29.61 -15.33
N GLU A 740 55.42 29.08 -14.32
CA GLU A 740 55.74 27.79 -13.69
C GLU A 740 55.70 26.63 -14.70
N LYS A 741 54.66 26.58 -15.54
CA LYS A 741 54.55 25.57 -16.60
C LYS A 741 55.72 25.67 -17.58
N LYS A 742 56.05 26.89 -18.03
CA LYS A 742 57.17 27.13 -18.96
C LYS A 742 58.49 26.73 -18.31
N ALA A 743 58.75 27.14 -17.07
CA ALA A 743 59.96 26.78 -16.34
C ALA A 743 60.14 25.27 -16.25
N PHE A 744 59.07 24.54 -15.92
CA PHE A 744 59.08 23.08 -15.86
C PHE A 744 59.28 22.42 -17.24
N MET A 745 58.66 22.95 -18.31
CA MET A 745 58.72 22.36 -19.65
C MET A 745 59.98 22.74 -20.44
N VAL A 746 60.58 23.91 -20.18
CA VAL A 746 61.82 24.35 -20.83
C VAL A 746 62.99 23.45 -20.47
N THR A 747 63.02 22.90 -19.24
CA THR A 747 63.98 21.84 -18.88
C THR A 747 63.88 20.62 -19.81
N PHE A 748 62.67 20.31 -20.30
CA PHE A 748 62.41 19.22 -21.24
C PHE A 748 62.90 19.53 -22.66
N LEU A 749 62.71 20.78 -23.13
CA LEU A 749 63.17 21.22 -24.45
C LEU A 749 64.69 21.38 -24.53
N ILE A 750 65.33 21.84 -23.44
CA ILE A 750 66.80 21.88 -23.33
C ILE A 750 67.37 20.46 -23.26
N TYR A 751 66.68 19.50 -22.61
CA TYR A 751 67.08 18.09 -22.61
C TYR A 751 67.02 17.47 -24.01
N ILE A 752 66.01 17.84 -24.81
CA ILE A 752 65.89 17.42 -26.22
C ILE A 752 67.01 18.08 -27.06
N HIS A 753 67.26 19.37 -26.91
CA HIS A 753 68.33 20.04 -27.65
C HIS A 753 69.74 19.57 -27.27
N HIS A 754 70.00 19.21 -26.00
CA HIS A 754 71.28 18.62 -25.58
C HIS A 754 71.45 17.15 -26.00
N GLN A 755 70.37 16.43 -26.32
CA GLN A 755 70.43 15.10 -26.93
C GLN A 755 70.51 15.16 -28.47
N GLU A 756 70.17 16.27 -29.10
CA GLU A 756 70.22 16.45 -30.55
C GLU A 756 71.63 16.68 -31.12
N ASP A 757 72.68 16.72 -30.28
CA ASP A 757 74.08 16.50 -30.71
C ASP A 757 74.41 15.00 -30.92
N CYS A 758 73.43 14.10 -30.75
CA CYS A 758 73.53 12.69 -31.11
C CYS A 758 72.25 12.19 -31.80
N SER A 759 72.13 12.47 -33.10
CA SER A 759 71.60 11.56 -34.11
C SER A 759 70.28 10.81 -33.83
N VAL A 760 69.13 11.48 -33.65
CA VAL A 760 67.82 10.86 -33.99
C VAL A 760 66.82 11.92 -34.47
N VAL A 761 66.84 12.18 -35.77
CA VAL A 761 65.72 12.78 -36.52
C VAL A 761 64.68 11.69 -36.80
N LEU A 762 63.39 12.05 -36.84
CA LEU A 762 62.17 11.22 -37.00
C LEU A 762 61.63 10.58 -35.72
N VAL A 763 60.56 11.15 -35.13
CA VAL A 763 59.34 10.44 -34.67
C VAL A 763 58.27 11.40 -34.11
N LEU A 764 58.59 12.65 -33.73
CA LEU A 764 57.66 13.48 -32.94
C LEU A 764 56.76 14.47 -33.70
N TRP A 765 56.62 14.36 -35.03
CA TRP A 765 55.67 15.22 -35.78
C TRP A 765 54.22 14.67 -35.83
N SER A 766 53.96 13.49 -35.26
CA SER A 766 52.64 12.83 -35.29
C SER A 766 51.71 13.19 -34.11
N LEU A 767 52.20 13.82 -33.04
CA LEU A 767 51.43 14.02 -31.79
C LEU A 767 50.78 15.40 -31.63
N GLN A 768 50.63 16.17 -32.71
CA GLN A 768 49.99 17.50 -32.67
C GLN A 768 48.52 17.51 -33.13
N HIS A 769 47.96 16.34 -33.44
CA HIS A 769 46.55 16.13 -33.77
C HIS A 769 45.90 15.02 -32.94
N CYS A 770 46.04 15.06 -31.61
CA CYS A 770 45.07 14.47 -30.69
C CYS A 770 45.41 14.88 -29.24
N SER A 771 44.72 15.91 -28.71
CA SER A 771 44.48 16.15 -27.27
C SER A 771 43.47 17.28 -27.08
#